data_AF-A0A847LG34-F1
#
_entry.id   AF-A0A847LG34-F1
#
_cell.length_a   1.000
_cell.length_b   1.000
_cell.length_c   1.000
_cell.angle_alpha   90.00
_cell.angle_beta   90.00
_cell.angle_gamma   90.00
#
_symmetry.space_group_name_H-M   'P 1'
#
loop_
_entity.id
_entity.type
_entity.pdbx_description
1 polymer ?
#
loop_
_entity_poly.entity_id
_entity_poly.type
_entity_poly.pdbx_seq_one_letter_code
_entity_poly.pdbx_strand_id
1 'polypeptide(L)'
;MPDRRLLRLLLVLLPLWLPGFLAAVGRCLLRQDAESRDRYVETVLDYDEWRRLAREEGWPLTDMLAEARRRGASSVAVTEDTLASLEAEGRVALLTYPEVLKLSLETFVASPTPQLAESPGTLWVHARNEDLLDRIEHLLSWKLPTGRVQRLHRHLLLVRKSSREFRERVGLGFSRRDLDLIAGQGLGVVLRVFNHPGLDDRALQQIIRGFPDPASVSALLFAEDEILGNRGELPTAIQELSDRAYRIAQIELTEQEGMDALLARIQGKRPVVRVHGISRRELDEIYSPGRAVARFERAVRDRRLKMLYIRCFFQDGKKYLDDLVHFNMNYLSDIVQGLTDMGFAIPRTDDERRQEPRHLVGGLSRGERLAIGLALLLGLPLGVALVRGRAPLARDVFLTASAAVVLWLLLPAGQFTVWTGLAGAVIWSLLGPLWAIRRLEAEPEPATAIAPFGSAVRFLVRLALPGFVGGTLIAGLHAEVPYLLHFLQFRGVKAAFVLPLLFILVWSFRRYGGGAFSLLSRPLTLREAGLIAVVLAASALYLVRSGNVTFLKPSATEDLARTFLENLLVARPRNKEFLVGYPAALFFLLFWFRRAREILPVLAVFLVMGQVSVVNTFCHFHSPLYLAYLRGFHGWWLGILTGLVALAGYVLLTLLVALGRKERNVLLVGYFGFGNLGDEILWRTFVTEGERVRPDLSWLVLHRTGRGDALPADTRMVPRHSPLALLEALAGARAVAIPGGGVLQASTSLASLLYYCGLLFCGRLAGARLLLPAQGLGPWEARRGAEGPSMPANLAAMLVRMLIDDADYLSVRDAESLAEARRLPGPPREPERTTDLAFLLPAPGAAGIPAAGIPAAGIPAAGIPAAGIPAAGIPAAGASVANGPVENDPAANGPAAAGMPLLRVAGTGGVARDRLQLGVILRGSAARAGEVAARLVETAARLENLDLRPLAFQAGEDEAPWAATPLAGQVQVLADPAAALKALDGLDILLSMRLHGCLLATVAGTPWIGVEVDPKIRGLAQECDWPHVISPAEALDGDRLTRRLDDLMQARDEARTRLLAVAEAKRQVARADVSDCLARIPPPLA
;
A
#
# COMPACT_ATOMS: atom_id res chain seq x y z
N MET A 1 -24.85 -13.24 17.91
CA MET A 1 -24.21 -13.36 19.24
C MET A 1 -22.66 -13.52 19.19
N PRO A 2 -21.87 -12.52 18.75
CA PRO A 2 -20.40 -12.62 18.71
C PRO A 2 -19.65 -12.13 19.98
N ASP A 3 -20.26 -11.25 20.79
CA ASP A 3 -19.51 -10.46 21.80
C ASP A 3 -19.05 -11.22 23.05
N ARG A 4 -19.81 -12.21 23.54
CA ARG A 4 -19.46 -12.89 24.82
C ARG A 4 -18.19 -13.76 24.71
N ARG A 5 -17.87 -14.30 23.53
CA ARG A 5 -16.66 -15.12 23.33
C ARG A 5 -15.40 -14.26 23.21
N LEU A 6 -15.51 -13.10 22.57
CA LEU A 6 -14.41 -12.13 22.46
C LEU A 6 -14.06 -11.55 23.84
N LEU A 7 -15.07 -11.19 24.64
CA LEU A 7 -14.87 -10.67 25.99
C LEU A 7 -14.17 -11.70 26.91
N ARG A 8 -14.64 -12.96 26.92
CA ARG A 8 -14.00 -14.04 27.68
C ARG A 8 -12.57 -14.31 27.28
N LEU A 9 -12.24 -14.16 26.00
CA LEU A 9 -10.88 -14.33 25.52
C LEU A 9 -9.98 -13.16 25.93
N LEU A 10 -10.47 -11.91 25.82
CA LEU A 10 -9.73 -10.73 26.27
C LEU A 10 -9.42 -10.82 27.77
N LEU A 11 -10.35 -11.37 28.57
CA LEU A 11 -10.14 -11.65 29.99
C LEU A 11 -9.02 -12.67 30.27
N VAL A 12 -8.64 -13.52 29.31
CA VAL A 12 -7.53 -14.49 29.47
C VAL A 12 -6.24 -13.97 28.84
N LEU A 13 -6.32 -13.35 27.65
CA LEU A 13 -5.15 -12.92 26.90
C LEU A 13 -4.52 -11.65 27.50
N LEU A 14 -5.33 -10.69 27.94
CA LEU A 14 -4.83 -9.42 28.47
C LEU A 14 -4.00 -9.61 29.75
N PRO A 15 -4.42 -10.39 30.77
CA PRO A 15 -3.61 -10.59 31.98
C PRO A 15 -2.30 -11.35 31.72
N LEU A 16 -2.23 -12.18 30.68
CA LEU A 16 -1.00 -12.90 30.31
C LEU A 16 -0.04 -12.03 29.49
N TRP A 17 -0.57 -11.11 28.68
CA TRP A 17 0.24 -10.25 27.80
C TRP A 17 0.70 -8.96 28.50
N LEU A 18 -0.17 -8.33 29.28
CA LEU A 18 0.07 -7.01 29.87
C LEU A 18 1.31 -6.94 30.78
N PRO A 19 1.59 -7.91 31.67
CA PRO A 19 2.81 -7.89 32.50
C PRO A 19 4.09 -7.89 31.66
N GLY A 20 4.11 -8.67 30.57
CA GLY A 20 5.23 -8.71 29.65
C GLY A 20 5.41 -7.40 28.88
N PHE A 21 4.32 -6.79 28.44
CA PHE A 21 4.38 -5.49 27.77
C PHE A 21 4.85 -4.37 28.71
N LEU A 22 4.32 -4.30 29.94
CA LEU A 22 4.74 -3.33 30.95
C LEU A 22 6.21 -3.51 31.34
N ALA A 23 6.65 -4.77 31.52
CA ALA A 23 8.07 -5.07 31.76
C ALA A 23 8.95 -4.59 30.60
N ALA A 24 8.57 -4.88 29.35
CA ALA A 24 9.33 -4.43 28.18
C ALA A 24 9.41 -2.90 28.09
N VAL A 25 8.30 -2.18 28.32
CA VAL A 25 8.27 -0.71 28.37
C VAL A 25 9.16 -0.19 29.50
N GLY A 26 9.08 -0.76 30.70
CA GLY A 26 9.95 -0.39 31.82
C GLY A 26 11.44 -0.56 31.49
N ARG A 27 11.82 -1.69 30.88
CA ARG A 27 13.19 -1.93 30.41
C ARG A 27 13.62 -0.95 29.33
N CYS A 28 12.71 -0.58 28.42
CA CYS A 28 12.96 0.43 27.40
C CYS A 28 13.16 1.84 27.98
N LEU A 29 12.41 2.20 29.04
CA LEU A 29 12.58 3.47 29.75
C LEU A 29 13.91 3.53 30.49
N LEU A 30 14.30 2.45 31.19
CA LEU A 30 15.62 2.33 31.82
C LEU A 30 16.75 2.46 30.80
N ARG A 31 16.58 1.81 29.65
CA ARG A 31 17.51 1.92 28.52
C ARG A 31 17.60 3.36 28.02
N GLN A 32 16.47 4.03 27.81
CA GLN A 32 16.43 5.42 27.32
C GLN A 32 17.11 6.37 28.33
N ASP A 33 16.89 6.19 29.63
CA ASP A 33 17.57 6.96 30.68
C ASP A 33 19.08 6.73 30.64
N ALA A 34 19.53 5.47 30.56
CA ALA A 34 20.94 5.13 30.43
C ALA A 34 21.59 5.70 29.16
N GLU A 35 20.90 5.64 28.02
CA GLU A 35 21.37 6.23 26.76
C GLU A 35 21.38 7.77 26.79
N SER A 36 20.50 8.41 27.56
CA SER A 36 20.46 9.87 27.70
C SER A 36 21.58 10.43 28.59
N ARG A 37 22.02 9.64 29.58
CA ARG A 37 23.17 9.94 30.45
C ARG A 37 24.51 9.68 29.75
N ASP A 38 24.48 9.06 28.57
CA ASP A 38 25.66 8.70 27.81
C ASP A 38 26.21 9.87 27.01
N ARG A 39 27.09 10.67 27.65
CA ARG A 39 27.58 11.96 27.12
C ARG A 39 29.04 11.96 26.68
N TYR A 40 29.89 11.10 27.24
CA TYR A 40 31.34 11.19 27.00
C TYR A 40 31.80 10.32 25.84
N VAL A 41 32.63 10.90 24.97
CA VAL A 41 33.27 10.23 23.84
C VAL A 41 34.76 10.49 23.88
N GLU A 42 35.53 9.42 24.07
CA GLU A 42 36.97 9.43 24.12
C GLU A 42 37.58 9.49 22.72
N THR A 43 38.24 10.60 22.40
CA THR A 43 39.07 10.77 21.20
C THR A 43 40.48 10.26 21.47
N VAL A 44 40.91 9.27 20.68
CA VAL A 44 42.19 8.58 20.83
C VAL A 44 43.06 8.85 19.61
N LEU A 45 44.21 9.47 19.83
CA LEU A 45 45.19 9.76 18.78
C LEU A 45 46.18 8.60 18.61
N ASP A 46 46.60 8.31 17.38
CA ASP A 46 47.67 7.33 17.11
C ASP A 46 49.05 7.94 17.46
N TYR A 47 49.72 7.45 18.51
CA TYR A 47 50.98 8.02 18.98
C TYR A 47 52.07 8.02 17.90
N ASP A 48 52.20 6.92 17.16
CA ASP A 48 53.28 6.74 16.19
C ASP A 48 53.14 7.71 15.02
N GLU A 49 51.90 7.94 14.58
CA GLU A 49 51.60 8.87 13.50
C GLU A 49 51.81 10.33 13.92
N TRP A 50 51.35 10.71 15.12
CA TRP A 50 51.59 12.05 15.66
C TRP A 50 53.07 12.29 15.90
N ARG A 51 53.80 11.31 16.43
CA ARG A 51 55.25 11.40 16.60
C ARG A 51 55.98 11.53 15.25
N ARG A 52 55.55 10.81 14.22
CA ARG A 52 56.07 10.96 12.86
C ARG A 52 55.84 12.38 12.35
N LEU A 53 54.62 12.88 12.49
CA LEU A 53 54.23 14.23 12.06
C LEU A 53 55.08 15.31 12.75
N ALA A 54 55.28 15.22 14.07
CA ALA A 54 56.17 16.13 14.80
C ALA A 54 57.61 16.13 14.26
N ARG A 55 58.14 14.97 13.85
CA ARG A 55 59.49 14.88 13.27
C ARG A 55 59.57 15.47 11.86
N GLU A 56 58.59 15.19 11.01
CA GLU A 56 58.56 15.68 9.63
C GLU A 56 58.42 17.21 9.57
N GLU A 57 57.61 17.79 10.47
CA GLU A 57 57.33 19.25 10.52
C GLU A 57 58.21 20.00 11.55
N GLY A 58 59.10 19.33 12.26
CA GLY A 58 59.99 19.95 13.25
C GLY A 58 59.32 20.48 14.52
N TRP A 59 58.14 19.97 14.88
CA TRP A 59 57.40 20.37 16.09
C TRP A 59 57.83 19.58 17.34
N PRO A 60 58.02 20.23 18.51
CA PRO A 60 58.18 19.52 19.78
C PRO A 60 56.94 18.68 20.10
N LEU A 61 57.12 17.37 20.28
CA LEU A 61 56.01 16.43 20.54
C LEU A 61 55.23 16.77 21.82
N THR A 62 55.91 17.28 22.86
CA THR A 62 55.27 17.78 24.10
C THR A 62 54.21 18.81 23.80
N ASP A 63 54.58 19.81 23.00
CA ASP A 63 53.78 21.00 22.74
C ASP A 63 52.65 20.65 21.78
N MET A 64 52.94 19.78 20.82
CA MET A 64 51.94 19.23 19.92
C MET A 64 50.89 18.39 20.66
N LEU A 65 51.27 17.53 21.62
CA LEU A 65 50.31 16.80 22.45
C LEU A 65 49.52 17.72 23.40
N ALA A 66 50.17 18.75 23.96
CA ALA A 66 49.51 19.76 24.78
C ALA A 66 48.45 20.54 23.98
N GLU A 67 48.78 20.92 22.74
CA GLU A 67 47.85 21.59 21.81
C GLU A 67 46.72 20.66 21.37
N ALA A 68 47.03 19.41 21.03
CA ALA A 68 46.03 18.41 20.70
C ALA A 68 45.05 18.20 21.85
N ARG A 69 45.55 18.15 23.10
CA ARG A 69 44.69 18.13 24.29
C ARG A 69 43.79 19.37 24.35
N ARG A 70 44.33 20.59 24.19
CA ARG A 70 43.49 21.81 24.20
C ARG A 70 42.36 21.72 23.18
N ARG A 71 42.65 21.20 21.98
CA ARG A 71 41.68 21.00 20.88
C ARG A 71 40.76 19.79 21.01
N GLY A 72 40.85 19.04 22.11
CA GLY A 72 39.91 17.97 22.44
C GLY A 72 40.39 16.56 22.15
N ALA A 73 41.70 16.30 22.19
CA ALA A 73 42.22 14.96 22.40
C ALA A 73 42.02 14.54 23.87
N SER A 74 41.42 13.36 24.09
CA SER A 74 41.29 12.77 25.43
C SER A 74 42.46 11.86 25.76
N SER A 75 42.84 11.02 24.80
CA SER A 75 43.77 9.90 25.03
C SER A 75 44.68 9.69 23.82
N VAL A 76 45.75 8.93 24.03
CA VAL A 76 46.74 8.57 23.02
C VAL A 76 46.94 7.07 23.05
N ALA A 77 46.87 6.45 21.87
CA ALA A 77 47.14 5.04 21.70
C ALA A 77 48.62 4.81 21.44
N VAL A 78 49.28 4.12 22.37
CA VAL A 78 50.71 3.83 22.33
C VAL A 78 50.89 2.38 21.94
N THR A 79 51.59 2.14 20.83
CA THR A 79 51.98 0.80 20.38
C THR A 79 53.22 0.33 21.12
N GLU A 80 53.39 -0.98 21.31
CA GLU A 80 54.68 -1.52 21.74
C GLU A 80 55.80 -1.10 20.79
N ASP A 81 56.96 -0.77 21.35
CA ASP A 81 58.16 -0.47 20.57
C ASP A 81 58.54 -1.70 19.74
N THR A 82 59.00 -1.52 18.51
CA THR A 82 59.55 -2.59 17.66
C THR A 82 60.98 -2.24 17.29
N LEU A 83 61.75 -3.21 16.78
CA LEU A 83 63.11 -2.89 16.30
C LEU A 83 63.05 -1.83 15.19
N ALA A 84 62.06 -1.93 14.30
CA ALA A 84 61.84 -0.97 13.22
C ALA A 84 61.44 0.42 13.74
N SER A 85 60.56 0.51 14.75
CA SER A 85 60.16 1.82 15.30
C SER A 85 61.34 2.51 16.02
N LEU A 86 62.10 1.75 16.81
CA LEU A 86 63.27 2.26 17.53
C LEU A 86 64.40 2.66 16.57
N GLU A 87 64.54 1.97 15.44
CA GLU A 87 65.49 2.31 14.37
C GLU A 87 65.08 3.62 13.68
N ALA A 88 63.80 3.75 13.31
CA ALA A 88 63.26 4.98 12.73
C ALA A 88 63.35 6.19 13.69
N GLU A 89 63.42 5.96 15.00
CA GLU A 89 63.70 6.97 16.02
C GLU A 89 65.19 7.30 16.20
N GLY A 90 66.09 6.51 15.60
CA GLY A 90 67.53 6.62 15.83
C GLY A 90 67.97 6.21 17.24
N ARG A 91 67.11 5.51 18.00
CA ARG A 91 67.42 5.01 19.35
C ARG A 91 68.25 3.75 19.32
N VAL A 92 68.05 2.94 18.28
CA VAL A 92 68.87 1.80 17.95
C VAL A 92 69.37 1.92 16.51
N ALA A 93 70.53 1.36 16.23
CA ALA A 93 70.99 1.12 14.86
C ALA A 93 70.93 -0.39 14.62
N LEU A 94 70.24 -0.80 13.55
CA LEU A 94 70.21 -2.20 13.14
C LEU A 94 71.20 -2.37 12.01
N LEU A 95 72.17 -3.25 12.18
CA LEU A 95 73.19 -3.52 11.18
C LEU A 95 73.10 -4.99 10.76
N THR A 96 72.98 -5.22 9.46
CA THR A 96 73.11 -6.56 8.88
C THR A 96 74.58 -6.91 8.71
N TYR A 97 74.88 -8.20 8.59
CA TYR A 97 76.26 -8.66 8.40
C TYR A 97 77.02 -7.94 7.25
N PRO A 98 76.43 -7.74 6.05
CA PRO A 98 77.09 -6.98 4.98
C PRO A 98 77.36 -5.50 5.32
N GLU A 99 76.49 -4.86 6.10
CA GLU A 99 76.65 -3.46 6.52
C GLU A 99 77.74 -3.31 7.56
N VAL A 100 77.81 -4.23 8.53
CA VAL A 100 78.92 -4.30 9.50
C VAL A 100 80.24 -4.52 8.77
N LEU A 101 80.29 -5.40 7.76
CA LEU A 101 81.49 -5.64 6.97
C LEU A 101 81.90 -4.38 6.18
N LYS A 102 80.96 -3.67 5.54
CA LYS A 102 81.24 -2.40 4.86
C LYS A 102 81.79 -1.33 5.81
N LEU A 103 81.17 -1.15 6.98
CA LEU A 103 81.65 -0.22 8.00
C LEU A 103 83.05 -0.61 8.51
N SER A 104 83.33 -1.90 8.66
CA SER A 104 84.66 -2.39 9.06
C SER A 104 85.72 -2.16 7.97
N LEU A 105 85.33 -2.22 6.69
CA LEU A 105 86.21 -1.98 5.54
C LEU A 105 86.47 -0.48 5.30
N GLU A 106 85.57 0.42 5.72
CA GLU A 106 85.81 1.87 5.65
C GLU A 106 86.67 2.39 6.80
N THR A 107 86.75 1.65 7.91
CA THR A 107 87.43 2.06 9.16
C THR A 107 88.75 1.31 9.43
N PHE A 108 89.57 1.05 8.40
CA PHE A 108 90.79 0.23 8.57
C PHE A 108 91.78 0.82 9.61
N VAL A 109 91.87 0.17 10.78
CA VAL A 109 93.05 -0.51 11.39
C VAL A 109 92.89 -0.67 12.91
N ALA A 110 93.22 -1.87 13.40
CA ALA A 110 93.52 -2.28 14.80
C ALA A 110 92.39 -2.86 15.68
N SER A 111 92.04 -4.14 15.47
CA SER A 111 92.46 -5.24 16.38
C SER A 111 91.75 -6.56 16.01
N PRO A 112 92.40 -7.73 16.21
CA PRO A 112 91.84 -9.03 15.86
C PRO A 112 91.10 -9.64 17.06
N THR A 113 89.77 -9.75 17.01
CA THR A 113 88.91 -10.88 17.48
C THR A 113 87.44 -10.44 17.69
N PRO A 114 86.45 -11.36 17.70
CA PRO A 114 86.49 -12.80 17.45
C PRO A 114 85.86 -13.15 16.08
N GLN A 115 85.96 -14.43 15.71
CA GLN A 115 85.30 -15.03 14.55
C GLN A 115 83.87 -14.50 14.37
N LEU A 116 83.69 -13.54 13.47
CA LEU A 116 82.40 -13.10 12.91
C LEU A 116 81.87 -14.21 11.97
N ALA A 117 81.77 -15.43 12.47
CA ALA A 117 81.16 -16.54 11.79
C ALA A 117 79.66 -16.49 12.05
N GLU A 118 78.93 -15.60 11.36
CA GLU A 118 77.49 -15.56 11.49
C GLU A 118 76.75 -15.52 10.16
N SER A 119 75.78 -16.44 10.10
CA SER A 119 74.99 -16.84 8.95
C SER A 119 74.22 -15.66 8.33
N PRO A 120 73.86 -15.77 7.04
CA PRO A 120 72.88 -14.88 6.42
C PRO A 120 71.62 -14.82 7.29
N GLY A 121 71.33 -13.65 7.86
CA GLY A 121 70.12 -13.42 8.66
C GLY A 121 70.33 -12.96 10.11
N THR A 122 71.56 -12.77 10.59
CA THR A 122 71.83 -12.12 11.88
C THR A 122 71.68 -10.60 11.81
N LEU A 123 71.09 -10.02 12.85
CA LEU A 123 70.92 -8.59 13.06
C LEU A 123 71.75 -8.13 14.28
N TRP A 124 72.56 -7.10 14.11
CA TRP A 124 73.30 -6.44 15.17
C TRP A 124 72.53 -5.21 15.62
N VAL A 125 72.09 -5.20 16.87
CA VAL A 125 71.29 -4.10 17.45
C VAL A 125 72.21 -3.31 18.38
N HIS A 126 72.58 -2.11 17.95
CA HIS A 126 73.37 -1.18 18.75
C HIS A 126 72.47 -0.12 19.39
N ALA A 127 72.62 0.12 20.70
CA ALA A 127 71.87 1.16 21.41
C ALA A 127 72.76 1.91 22.40
N ARG A 128 72.67 3.25 22.42
CA ARG A 128 73.42 4.08 23.38
C ARG A 128 72.93 3.94 24.82
N ASN A 129 71.63 3.68 24.99
CA ASN A 129 71.00 3.50 26.30
C ASN A 129 71.03 2.01 26.69
N GLU A 130 71.68 1.71 27.80
CA GLU A 130 71.82 0.34 28.33
C GLU A 130 70.48 -0.24 28.78
N ASP A 131 69.67 0.50 29.54
CA ASP A 131 68.34 0.06 30.00
C ASP A 131 67.42 -0.32 28.84
N LEU A 132 67.50 0.43 27.73
CA LEU A 132 66.75 0.11 26.51
C LEU A 132 67.21 -1.22 25.92
N LEU A 133 68.53 -1.43 25.83
CA LEU A 133 69.09 -2.65 25.27
C LEU A 133 68.79 -3.86 26.17
N ASP A 134 68.81 -3.68 27.48
CA ASP A 134 68.45 -4.71 28.47
C ASP A 134 66.97 -5.08 28.37
N ARG A 135 66.08 -4.10 28.18
CA ARG A 135 64.65 -4.35 27.90
C ARG A 135 64.48 -5.17 26.61
N ILE A 136 65.19 -4.80 25.54
CA ILE A 136 65.13 -5.49 24.25
C ILE A 136 65.63 -6.92 24.40
N GLU A 137 66.79 -7.11 25.02
CA GLU A 137 67.38 -8.44 25.27
C GLU A 137 66.43 -9.32 26.09
N HIS A 138 65.90 -8.80 27.19
CA HIS A 138 65.02 -9.55 28.08
C HIS A 138 63.73 -9.99 27.38
N LEU A 139 63.04 -9.09 26.69
CA LEU A 139 61.78 -9.41 26.00
C LEU A 139 62.00 -10.30 24.78
N LEU A 140 63.10 -10.12 24.03
CA LEU A 140 63.44 -11.01 22.93
C LEU A 140 63.84 -12.40 23.41
N SER A 141 64.47 -12.52 24.58
CA SER A 141 64.81 -13.83 25.17
C SER A 141 63.57 -14.67 25.50
N TRP A 142 62.43 -14.03 25.77
CA TRP A 142 61.14 -14.69 25.98
C TRP A 142 60.39 -14.99 24.67
N LYS A 143 60.62 -14.19 23.63
CA LYS A 143 59.91 -14.28 22.33
C LYS A 143 60.64 -15.12 21.29
N LEU A 144 61.92 -15.46 21.52
CA LEU A 144 62.75 -16.24 20.63
C LEU A 144 63.30 -17.50 21.33
N PRO A 145 63.55 -18.59 20.58
CA PRO A 145 64.21 -19.77 21.13
C PRO A 145 65.57 -19.44 21.77
N THR A 146 65.96 -20.26 22.75
CA THR A 146 67.25 -20.14 23.46
C THR A 146 68.43 -20.10 22.48
N GLY A 147 69.41 -19.21 22.75
CA GLY A 147 70.60 -19.03 21.93
C GLY A 147 70.44 -18.13 20.70
N ARG A 148 69.24 -17.59 20.42
CA ARG A 148 69.01 -16.63 19.32
C ARG A 148 69.33 -15.17 19.66
N VAL A 149 69.47 -14.85 20.94
CA VAL A 149 69.78 -13.51 21.45
C VAL A 149 71.04 -13.63 22.31
N GLN A 150 72.04 -12.80 22.03
CA GLN A 150 73.32 -12.80 22.75
C GLN A 150 73.84 -11.38 22.92
N ARG A 151 74.11 -10.95 24.16
CA ARG A 151 74.80 -9.70 24.45
C ARG A 151 76.30 -9.86 24.15
N LEU A 152 76.83 -9.06 23.22
CA LEU A 152 78.24 -9.07 22.86
C LEU A 152 79.02 -7.95 23.56
N HIS A 153 78.37 -6.82 23.81
CA HIS A 153 78.93 -5.68 24.51
C HIS A 153 77.84 -4.89 25.26
N ARG A 154 78.23 -3.99 26.16
CA ARG A 154 77.31 -3.12 26.91
C ARG A 154 76.31 -2.36 26.03
N HIS A 155 76.69 -2.03 24.80
CA HIS A 155 75.86 -1.29 23.84
C HIS A 155 75.51 -2.11 22.58
N LEU A 156 75.78 -3.42 22.55
CA LEU A 156 75.63 -4.24 21.35
C LEU A 156 75.01 -5.59 21.64
N LEU A 157 73.86 -5.85 21.02
CA LEU A 157 73.10 -7.09 21.10
C LEU A 157 73.07 -7.77 19.74
N LEU A 158 73.32 -9.08 19.73
CA LEU A 158 73.26 -9.91 18.54
C LEU A 158 71.95 -10.72 18.54
N VAL A 159 71.20 -10.64 17.44
CA VAL A 159 69.90 -11.31 17.27
C VAL A 159 69.94 -12.13 15.99
N ARG A 160 69.87 -13.46 16.11
CA ARG A 160 69.91 -14.41 14.98
C ARG A 160 68.56 -14.53 14.28
N LYS A 161 67.96 -13.40 13.90
CA LYS A 161 66.71 -13.25 13.14
C LYS A 161 66.62 -11.82 12.59
N SER A 162 66.35 -11.67 11.30
CA SER A 162 66.32 -10.35 10.63
C SER A 162 65.15 -10.17 9.66
N SER A 163 64.18 -11.11 9.66
CA SER A 163 63.02 -11.00 8.77
C SER A 163 62.30 -9.67 8.98
N ARG A 164 61.77 -9.10 7.90
CA ARG A 164 61.02 -7.84 7.96
C ARG A 164 59.88 -7.90 8.97
N GLU A 165 59.11 -8.99 8.92
CA GLU A 165 58.01 -9.24 9.85
C GLU A 165 58.45 -9.26 11.31
N PHE A 166 59.63 -9.82 11.61
CA PHE A 166 60.19 -9.81 12.96
C PHE A 166 60.53 -8.39 13.43
N ARG A 167 61.12 -7.56 12.56
CA ARG A 167 61.48 -6.19 12.91
C ARG A 167 60.28 -5.27 13.09
N GLU A 168 59.19 -5.50 12.35
CA GLU A 168 58.01 -4.63 12.30
C GLU A 168 56.86 -5.07 13.22
N ARG A 169 56.75 -6.36 13.58
CA ARG A 169 55.59 -6.91 14.32
C ARG A 169 55.92 -7.51 15.67
N VAL A 170 57.21 -7.63 16.04
CA VAL A 170 57.59 -8.07 17.39
C VAL A 170 57.69 -6.87 18.32
N GLY A 171 56.71 -6.72 19.20
CA GLY A 171 56.70 -5.75 20.28
C GLY A 171 57.83 -5.99 21.28
N LEU A 172 58.34 -4.90 21.85
CA LEU A 172 59.45 -4.85 22.81
C LEU A 172 59.01 -4.05 24.04
N GLY A 173 57.72 -4.16 24.38
CA GLY A 173 57.10 -3.46 25.50
C GLY A 173 56.91 -1.97 25.24
N PHE A 174 56.40 -1.27 26.25
CA PHE A 174 56.07 0.15 26.18
C PHE A 174 57.21 1.02 26.74
N SER A 175 57.42 2.19 26.14
CA SER A 175 58.41 3.15 26.65
C SER A 175 57.86 3.91 27.85
N ARG A 176 58.44 3.72 29.05
CA ARG A 176 58.03 4.48 30.26
C ARG A 176 58.08 5.98 30.05
N ARG A 177 59.13 6.46 29.36
CA ARG A 177 59.28 7.87 28.98
C ARG A 177 58.08 8.40 28.19
N ASP A 178 57.57 7.63 27.23
CA ASP A 178 56.44 8.05 26.40
C ASP A 178 55.12 8.02 27.19
N LEU A 179 54.96 7.02 28.05
CA LEU A 179 53.81 6.93 28.97
C LEU A 179 53.77 8.12 29.93
N ASP A 180 54.90 8.45 30.55
CA ASP A 180 55.05 9.58 31.48
C ASP A 180 54.85 10.92 30.76
N LEU A 181 55.31 11.04 29.51
CA LEU A 181 55.09 12.21 28.66
C LEU A 181 53.59 12.46 28.44
N ILE A 182 52.86 11.43 28.05
CA ILE A 182 51.41 11.48 27.76
C ILE A 182 50.63 11.78 29.04
N ALA A 183 50.95 11.06 30.13
CA ALA A 183 50.34 11.28 31.44
C ALA A 183 50.62 12.68 32.00
N GLY A 184 51.83 13.22 31.77
CA GLY A 184 52.22 14.57 32.14
C GLY A 184 51.44 15.67 31.42
N GLN A 185 50.94 15.39 30.21
CA GLN A 185 49.98 16.26 29.53
C GLN A 185 48.53 16.03 30.01
N GLY A 186 48.27 15.06 30.89
CA GLY A 186 46.95 14.70 31.40
C GLY A 186 46.11 13.84 30.42
N LEU A 187 46.70 13.40 29.31
CA LEU A 187 46.06 12.54 28.32
C LEU A 187 45.99 11.09 28.85
N GLY A 188 44.88 10.40 28.57
CA GLY A 188 44.76 8.98 28.88
C GLY A 188 45.65 8.12 27.98
N VAL A 189 46.11 6.97 28.46
CA VAL A 189 46.92 6.02 27.67
C VAL A 189 46.05 4.85 27.22
N VAL A 190 46.03 4.56 25.92
CA VAL A 190 45.47 3.33 25.36
C VAL A 190 46.62 2.44 24.90
N LEU A 191 46.76 1.25 25.48
CA LEU A 191 47.85 0.33 25.12
C LEU A 191 47.50 -0.43 23.84
N ARG A 192 48.38 -0.45 22.85
CA ARG A 192 48.26 -1.27 21.64
C ARG A 192 49.29 -2.40 21.66
N VAL A 193 48.80 -3.61 21.90
CA VAL A 193 49.62 -4.81 22.14
C VAL A 193 49.68 -5.67 20.87
N PHE A 194 50.87 -6.18 20.52
CA PHE A 194 51.08 -7.15 19.45
C PHE A 194 50.90 -8.58 19.94
N ASN A 195 50.49 -9.48 19.03
CA ASN A 195 50.55 -10.91 19.29
C ASN A 195 51.91 -11.49 18.86
N HIS A 196 52.37 -12.53 19.57
CA HIS A 196 53.60 -13.24 19.21
C HIS A 196 53.36 -14.75 19.13
N PRO A 197 53.62 -15.37 17.97
CA PRO A 197 53.52 -16.81 17.82
C PRO A 197 54.57 -17.55 18.65
N GLY A 198 54.19 -18.65 19.30
CA GLY A 198 55.11 -19.54 19.99
C GLY A 198 55.57 -19.10 21.39
N LEU A 199 54.81 -18.20 22.04
CA LEU A 199 55.00 -17.89 23.47
C LEU A 199 54.57 -19.07 24.35
N ASP A 200 55.41 -19.43 25.33
CA ASP A 200 55.04 -20.38 26.39
C ASP A 200 54.26 -19.67 27.52
N ASP A 201 53.62 -20.46 28.39
CA ASP A 201 52.79 -19.95 29.50
C ASP A 201 53.54 -18.97 30.39
N ARG A 202 54.80 -19.27 30.73
CA ARG A 202 55.60 -18.45 31.65
C ARG A 202 55.98 -17.12 31.02
N ALA A 203 56.47 -17.13 29.78
CA ALA A 203 56.80 -15.93 29.02
C ALA A 203 55.57 -15.03 28.86
N LEU A 204 54.43 -15.61 28.49
CA LEU A 204 53.17 -14.89 28.33
C LEU A 204 52.71 -14.22 29.64
N GLN A 205 52.75 -14.94 30.76
CA GLN A 205 52.45 -14.38 32.08
C GLN A 205 53.37 -13.20 32.42
N GLN A 206 54.67 -13.33 32.19
CA GLN A 206 55.64 -12.27 32.48
C GLN A 206 55.43 -11.03 31.59
N ILE A 207 55.13 -11.22 30.30
CA ILE A 207 54.82 -10.12 29.37
C ILE A 207 53.59 -9.35 29.84
N ILE A 208 52.47 -10.05 30.12
CA ILE A 208 51.23 -9.41 30.58
C ILE A 208 51.44 -8.76 31.97
N ARG A 209 52.29 -9.35 32.81
CA ARG A 209 52.65 -8.79 34.11
C ARG A 209 53.48 -7.51 34.02
N GLY A 210 54.28 -7.39 32.96
CA GLY A 210 55.07 -6.21 32.65
C GLY A 210 54.27 -5.04 32.07
N PHE A 211 52.99 -5.23 31.70
CA PHE A 211 52.14 -4.13 31.26
C PHE A 211 51.88 -3.12 32.40
N PRO A 212 51.76 -1.81 32.07
CA PRO A 212 51.40 -0.75 33.02
C PRO A 212 50.13 -1.07 33.80
N ASP A 213 50.02 -0.62 35.05
CA ASP A 213 48.87 -0.90 35.91
C ASP A 213 47.55 -0.51 35.21
N PRO A 214 46.52 -1.39 35.20
CA PRO A 214 45.18 -1.06 34.72
C PRO A 214 44.63 0.28 35.19
N ALA A 215 44.96 0.72 36.41
CA ALA A 215 44.53 2.02 36.94
C ALA A 215 45.15 3.21 36.20
N SER A 216 46.36 3.06 35.66
CA SER A 216 47.12 4.10 34.95
C SER A 216 46.81 4.19 33.45
N VAL A 217 45.98 3.28 32.93
CA VAL A 217 45.62 3.23 31.50
C VAL A 217 44.11 3.38 31.32
N SER A 218 43.73 3.94 30.17
CA SER A 218 42.34 4.09 29.77
C SER A 218 41.76 2.78 29.22
N ALA A 219 42.50 2.11 28.32
CA ALA A 219 42.08 0.84 27.72
C ALA A 219 43.25 0.04 27.12
N LEU A 220 43.00 -1.24 26.83
CA LEU A 220 43.89 -2.13 26.10
C LEU A 220 43.27 -2.53 24.77
N LEU A 221 43.99 -2.29 23.68
CA LEU A 221 43.63 -2.55 22.29
C LEU A 221 44.65 -3.54 21.69
N PHE A 222 44.20 -4.46 20.84
CA PHE A 222 45.11 -5.36 20.11
C PHE A 222 45.45 -4.77 18.75
N ALA A 223 46.73 -4.79 18.39
CA ALA A 223 47.25 -4.13 17.21
C ALA A 223 46.97 -4.88 15.89
N GLU A 224 46.76 -6.20 15.96
CA GLU A 224 46.64 -7.09 14.80
C GLU A 224 45.24 -7.71 14.67
N ASP A 225 45.06 -8.60 13.69
CA ASP A 225 43.82 -9.36 13.45
C ASP A 225 43.59 -10.50 14.46
N GLU A 226 44.46 -10.62 15.45
CA GLU A 226 44.38 -11.64 16.50
C GLU A 226 44.79 -11.05 17.86
N ILE A 227 44.21 -11.60 18.93
CA ILE A 227 44.56 -11.17 20.29
C ILE A 227 45.84 -11.86 20.77
N LEU A 228 46.48 -11.27 21.77
CA LEU A 228 47.65 -11.85 22.42
C LEU A 228 47.35 -13.27 22.94
N GLY A 229 48.16 -14.24 22.55
CA GLY A 229 48.03 -15.65 22.94
C GLY A 229 47.29 -16.55 21.94
N ASN A 230 46.66 -16.00 20.89
CA ASN A 230 45.86 -16.78 19.93
C ASN A 230 46.67 -17.88 19.20
N ARG A 231 47.96 -17.64 18.93
CA ARG A 231 48.90 -18.59 18.27
C ARG A 231 49.83 -19.31 19.26
N GLY A 232 49.32 -19.57 20.45
CA GLY A 232 50.03 -20.20 21.56
C GLY A 232 49.04 -20.50 22.68
N GLU A 233 49.30 -19.98 23.88
CA GLU A 233 48.51 -20.26 25.08
C GLU A 233 47.38 -19.24 25.33
N LEU A 234 46.36 -19.28 24.45
CA LEU A 234 45.18 -18.41 24.55
C LEU A 234 44.45 -18.50 25.91
N PRO A 235 44.24 -19.69 26.53
CA PRO A 235 43.59 -19.78 27.84
C PRO A 235 44.34 -19.01 28.93
N THR A 236 45.66 -19.10 28.95
CA THR A 236 46.53 -18.40 29.91
C THR A 236 46.47 -16.89 29.70
N ALA A 237 46.48 -16.43 28.44
CA ALA A 237 46.35 -15.01 28.12
C ALA A 237 45.00 -14.46 28.60
N ILE A 238 43.91 -15.19 28.33
CA ILE A 238 42.57 -14.83 28.78
C ILE A 238 42.52 -14.77 30.30
N GLN A 239 43.13 -15.72 31.01
CA GLN A 239 43.14 -15.73 32.47
C GLN A 239 43.87 -14.50 33.03
N GLU A 240 45.11 -14.24 32.63
CA GLU A 240 45.90 -13.11 33.16
C GLU A 240 45.27 -11.76 32.81
N LEU A 241 44.75 -11.58 31.59
CA LEU A 241 44.00 -10.39 31.19
C LEU A 241 42.66 -10.26 31.94
N SER A 242 42.03 -11.39 32.28
CA SER A 242 40.79 -11.41 33.08
C SER A 242 41.03 -11.22 34.57
N ASP A 243 42.28 -11.32 35.05
CA ASP A 243 42.64 -11.09 36.45
C ASP A 243 43.10 -9.64 36.66
N ARG A 244 43.82 -9.04 35.71
CA ARG A 244 44.21 -7.62 35.74
C ARG A 244 43.13 -6.73 35.15
N ALA A 245 42.51 -5.85 35.94
CA ALA A 245 41.26 -5.11 35.64
C ALA A 245 41.28 -4.11 34.46
N TYR A 246 41.89 -4.46 33.32
CA TYR A 246 41.91 -3.63 32.11
C TYR A 246 40.53 -3.49 31.48
N ARG A 247 40.25 -2.28 31.00
CA ARG A 247 39.15 -2.00 30.07
C ARG A 247 39.57 -2.46 28.67
N ILE A 248 38.94 -3.51 28.15
CA ILE A 248 39.30 -4.05 26.83
C ILE A 248 38.62 -3.24 25.73
N ALA A 249 39.38 -2.87 24.70
CA ALA A 249 38.94 -2.13 23.54
C ALA A 249 38.76 -3.08 22.34
N GLN A 250 37.53 -3.18 21.83
CA GLN A 250 37.18 -4.01 20.67
C GLN A 250 36.98 -3.14 19.43
N ILE A 251 37.73 -3.42 18.36
CA ILE A 251 37.60 -2.69 17.09
C ILE A 251 36.29 -3.08 16.41
N GLU A 252 35.52 -2.07 16.01
CA GLU A 252 34.30 -2.28 15.23
C GLU A 252 34.61 -2.69 13.78
N LEU A 253 33.81 -3.64 13.24
CA LEU A 253 33.86 -4.14 11.85
C LEU A 253 35.08 -5.02 11.52
N THR A 254 35.91 -5.35 12.51
CA THR A 254 37.00 -6.30 12.40
C THR A 254 36.75 -7.48 13.34
N GLU A 255 36.71 -8.70 12.81
CA GLU A 255 36.72 -9.91 13.63
C GLU A 255 38.17 -10.22 14.00
N GLN A 256 38.51 -10.08 15.28
CA GLN A 256 39.83 -10.44 15.79
C GLN A 256 39.79 -11.86 16.35
N GLU A 257 40.67 -12.73 15.86
CA GLU A 257 40.73 -14.12 16.33
C GLU A 257 41.02 -14.18 17.85
N GLY A 258 40.29 -15.04 18.57
CA GLY A 258 40.37 -15.21 20.02
C GLY A 258 39.60 -14.16 20.86
N MET A 259 39.15 -13.04 20.28
CA MET A 259 38.44 -11.99 21.01
C MET A 259 37.13 -12.47 21.63
N ASP A 260 36.34 -13.30 20.93
CA ASP A 260 35.05 -13.81 21.44
C ASP A 260 35.21 -14.64 22.72
N ALA A 261 36.30 -15.43 22.81
CA ALA A 261 36.62 -16.23 23.99
C ALA A 261 36.99 -15.34 25.19
N LEU A 262 37.77 -14.27 24.95
CA LEU A 262 38.11 -13.27 25.97
C LEU A 262 36.84 -12.55 26.46
N LEU A 263 36.02 -12.06 25.53
CA LEU A 263 34.77 -11.36 25.83
C LEU A 263 33.81 -12.22 26.65
N ALA A 264 33.64 -13.50 26.30
CA ALA A 264 32.79 -14.43 27.04
C ALA A 264 33.22 -14.61 28.51
N ARG A 265 34.52 -14.50 28.81
CA ARG A 265 35.06 -14.62 30.18
C ARG A 265 34.87 -13.36 31.02
N ILE A 266 34.99 -12.19 30.40
CA ILE A 266 34.90 -10.87 31.07
C ILE A 266 33.49 -10.26 31.04
N GLN A 267 32.58 -10.81 30.24
CA GLN A 267 31.20 -10.33 30.08
C GLN A 267 30.50 -10.18 31.43
N GLY A 268 30.01 -8.97 31.72
CA GLY A 268 29.28 -8.65 32.95
C GLY A 268 30.17 -8.46 34.19
N LYS A 269 31.48 -8.71 34.10
CA LYS A 269 32.44 -8.51 35.20
C LYS A 269 33.26 -7.23 35.03
N ARG A 270 33.46 -6.78 33.79
CA ARG A 270 34.37 -5.66 33.47
C ARG A 270 33.83 -4.76 32.35
N PRO A 271 34.21 -3.47 32.35
CA PRO A 271 33.86 -2.55 31.27
C PRO A 271 34.66 -2.89 30.01
N VAL A 272 33.96 -3.01 28.90
CA VAL A 272 34.54 -3.20 27.56
C VAL A 272 34.05 -2.05 26.69
N VAL A 273 34.94 -1.49 25.89
CA VAL A 273 34.65 -0.33 25.03
C VAL A 273 34.79 -0.70 23.57
N ARG A 274 33.83 -0.27 22.75
CA ARG A 274 33.93 -0.43 21.30
C ARG A 274 34.59 0.79 20.68
N VAL A 275 35.52 0.51 19.77
CA VAL A 275 36.36 1.50 19.10
C VAL A 275 35.93 1.63 17.65
N HIS A 276 35.66 2.86 17.20
CA HIS A 276 35.56 3.15 15.78
C HIS A 276 36.89 3.69 15.27
N GLY A 277 37.46 3.07 14.24
CA GLY A 277 38.64 3.58 13.54
C GLY A 277 38.44 3.51 12.04
N ILE A 278 39.14 4.37 11.32
CA ILE A 278 39.30 4.27 9.86
C ILE A 278 40.67 3.64 9.62
N SER A 279 40.73 2.57 8.81
CA SER A 279 42.01 1.94 8.49
C SER A 279 42.89 2.89 7.68
N ARG A 280 44.22 2.78 7.80
CA ARG A 280 45.18 3.62 7.04
C ARG A 280 44.90 3.58 5.54
N ARG A 281 44.72 2.38 4.97
CA ARG A 281 44.40 2.20 3.55
C ARG A 281 43.10 2.90 3.14
N GLU A 282 42.05 2.78 3.96
CA GLU A 282 40.76 3.40 3.67
C GLU A 282 40.82 4.93 3.77
N LEU A 283 41.55 5.46 4.75
CA LEU A 283 41.73 6.90 4.94
C LEU A 283 42.41 7.53 3.72
N ASP A 284 43.49 6.92 3.23
CA ASP A 284 44.28 7.45 2.13
C ASP A 284 43.60 7.27 0.75
N GLU A 285 42.83 6.18 0.52
CA GLU A 285 42.23 5.87 -0.79
C GLU A 285 40.81 6.45 -1.00
N ILE A 286 40.00 6.60 0.06
CA ILE A 286 38.54 6.78 -0.07
C ILE A 286 38.02 8.07 0.61
N TYR A 287 38.67 8.52 1.69
CA TYR A 287 38.10 9.56 2.55
C TYR A 287 38.81 10.90 2.38
N SER A 288 38.01 11.95 2.20
CA SER A 288 38.42 13.33 2.47
C SER A 288 38.15 13.68 3.94
N PRO A 289 38.75 14.74 4.51
CA PRO A 289 38.55 15.13 5.91
C PRO A 289 37.08 15.25 6.29
N GLY A 290 36.27 15.98 5.52
CA GLY A 290 34.84 16.13 5.80
C GLY A 290 34.04 14.82 5.77
N ARG A 291 34.41 13.87 4.88
CA ARG A 291 33.78 12.54 4.88
C ARG A 291 34.20 11.71 6.10
N ALA A 292 35.44 11.87 6.56
CA ALA A 292 35.94 11.20 7.75
C ALA A 292 35.26 11.74 9.01
N VAL A 293 35.15 13.07 9.15
CA VAL A 293 34.38 13.75 10.22
C VAL A 293 32.95 13.21 10.28
N ALA A 294 32.22 13.25 9.16
CA ALA A 294 30.85 12.74 9.09
C ALA A 294 30.72 11.23 9.39
N ARG A 295 31.78 10.43 9.19
CA ARG A 295 31.81 9.02 9.59
C ARG A 295 31.96 8.88 11.10
N PHE A 296 32.87 9.63 11.73
CA PHE A 296 33.05 9.64 13.18
C PHE A 296 31.78 10.14 13.90
N GLU A 297 31.17 11.21 13.42
CA GLU A 297 29.90 11.72 13.95
C GLU A 297 28.79 10.66 13.90
N ARG A 298 28.61 9.99 12.76
CA ARG A 298 27.63 8.89 12.63
C ARG A 298 27.96 7.71 13.54
N ALA A 299 29.24 7.40 13.73
CA ALA A 299 29.68 6.33 14.61
C ALA A 299 29.22 6.57 16.07
N VAL A 300 29.24 7.82 16.51
CA VAL A 300 28.72 8.22 17.84
C VAL A 300 27.20 8.34 17.84
N ARG A 301 26.62 9.12 16.91
CA ARG A 301 25.19 9.42 16.87
C ARG A 301 24.32 8.17 16.69
N ASP A 302 24.66 7.33 15.71
CA ASP A 302 23.80 6.22 15.30
C ASP A 302 24.10 4.92 16.05
N ARG A 303 25.31 4.78 16.60
CA ARG A 303 25.80 3.53 17.24
C ARG A 303 26.35 3.69 18.66
N ARG A 304 26.35 4.92 19.21
CA ARG A 304 26.81 5.24 20.58
C ARG A 304 28.17 4.61 20.90
N LEU A 305 29.11 4.77 19.98
CA LEU A 305 30.50 4.40 20.20
C LEU A 305 31.18 5.44 21.05
N LYS A 306 32.03 4.95 21.96
CA LYS A 306 32.64 5.76 23.02
C LYS A 306 34.10 6.06 22.80
N MET A 307 34.74 5.36 21.88
CA MET A 307 36.15 5.52 21.61
C MET A 307 36.34 5.67 20.11
N LEU A 308 36.91 6.80 19.71
CA LEU A 308 37.21 7.12 18.32
C LEU A 308 38.72 7.09 18.14
N TYR A 309 39.19 6.14 17.34
CA TYR A 309 40.59 6.00 16.97
C TYR A 309 40.88 6.87 15.74
N ILE A 310 41.58 7.98 15.96
CA ILE A 310 41.82 9.04 14.97
C ILE A 310 43.26 8.93 14.48
N ARG A 311 43.39 8.68 13.18
CA ARG A 311 44.65 8.65 12.43
C ARG A 311 44.91 9.99 11.75
N CYS A 312 46.18 10.30 11.50
CA CYS A 312 46.60 11.51 10.78
C CYS A 312 46.43 11.35 9.26
N PHE A 313 46.01 12.41 8.59
CA PHE A 313 46.17 12.60 7.17
C PHE A 313 47.59 13.06 6.86
N PHE A 314 48.30 12.32 6.02
CA PHE A 314 49.60 12.74 5.47
C PHE A 314 49.46 13.29 4.03
N GLN A 315 48.27 13.16 3.43
CA GLN A 315 47.90 13.64 2.10
C GLN A 315 46.37 13.76 2.01
N ASP A 316 45.84 14.67 1.18
CA ASP A 316 44.40 14.76 0.86
C ASP A 316 44.18 14.43 -0.63
N GLY A 317 43.93 13.15 -0.92
CA GLY A 317 43.84 12.63 -2.27
C GLY A 317 45.16 12.78 -3.04
N LYS A 318 45.19 13.66 -4.05
CA LYS A 318 46.42 13.99 -4.82
C LYS A 318 46.94 15.41 -4.53
N LYS A 319 46.40 16.10 -3.53
CA LYS A 319 46.83 17.47 -3.18
C LYS A 319 47.88 17.42 -2.09
N TYR A 320 48.95 18.20 -2.29
CA TYR A 320 49.94 18.48 -1.25
C TYR A 320 49.30 19.40 -0.19
N LEU A 321 49.62 19.16 1.07
CA LEU A 321 49.16 19.96 2.21
C LEU A 321 50.36 20.74 2.73
N ASP A 322 50.29 22.06 2.80
CA ASP A 322 51.43 22.92 3.16
C ASP A 322 51.82 22.83 4.65
N ASP A 323 50.84 22.63 5.54
CA ASP A 323 51.07 22.48 6.98
C ASP A 323 50.28 21.28 7.52
N LEU A 324 50.97 20.14 7.65
CA LEU A 324 50.34 18.90 8.08
C LEU A 324 49.91 18.92 9.56
N VAL A 325 50.62 19.64 10.44
CA VAL A 325 50.28 19.73 11.87
C VAL A 325 48.98 20.50 12.03
N HIS A 326 48.88 21.72 11.52
CA HIS A 326 47.67 22.53 11.65
C HIS A 326 46.49 21.88 10.93
N PHE A 327 46.71 21.22 9.79
CA PHE A 327 45.67 20.47 9.11
C PHE A 327 45.07 19.37 9.98
N ASN A 328 45.91 18.53 10.59
CA ASN A 328 45.44 17.45 11.46
C ASN A 328 44.83 17.96 12.77
N MET A 329 45.31 19.09 13.29
CA MET A 329 44.70 19.77 14.43
C MET A 329 43.31 20.31 14.13
N ASN A 330 43.11 20.90 12.94
CA ASN A 330 41.81 21.37 12.49
C ASN A 330 40.86 20.19 12.25
N TYR A 331 41.34 19.12 11.62
CA TYR A 331 40.59 17.88 11.47
C TYR A 331 40.12 17.29 12.82
N LEU A 332 40.99 17.27 13.83
CA LEU A 332 40.59 16.89 15.20
C LEU A 332 39.54 17.85 15.76
N SER A 333 39.71 19.16 15.56
CA SER A 333 38.79 20.20 16.04
C SER A 333 37.42 20.07 15.39
N ASP A 334 37.35 19.76 14.09
CA ASP A 334 36.11 19.55 13.35
C ASP A 334 35.34 18.34 13.91
N ILE A 335 36.05 17.23 14.21
CA ILE A 335 35.45 16.06 14.88
C ILE A 335 34.89 16.48 16.24
N VAL A 336 35.69 17.16 17.07
CA VAL A 336 35.29 17.54 18.43
C VAL A 336 34.13 18.53 18.41
N GLN A 337 34.13 19.50 17.50
CA GLN A 337 33.05 20.46 17.32
C GLN A 337 31.76 19.75 16.90
N GLY A 338 31.82 18.87 15.89
CA GLY A 338 30.65 18.09 15.47
C GLY A 338 30.07 17.21 16.58
N LEU A 339 30.91 16.62 17.43
CA LEU A 339 30.47 15.88 18.61
C LEU A 339 29.81 16.81 19.66
N THR A 340 30.38 17.98 19.88
CA THR A 340 29.87 18.98 20.83
C THR A 340 28.52 19.54 20.39
N ASP A 341 28.36 19.83 19.09
CA ASP A 341 27.11 20.30 18.49
C ASP A 341 25.98 19.26 18.65
N MET A 342 26.32 17.97 18.70
CA MET A 342 25.38 16.88 18.99
C MET A 342 25.13 16.64 20.49
N GLY A 343 25.75 17.42 21.38
CA GLY A 343 25.59 17.34 22.84
C GLY A 343 26.50 16.34 23.54
N PHE A 344 27.56 15.85 22.88
CA PHE A 344 28.58 15.00 23.50
C PHE A 344 29.72 15.84 24.09
N ALA A 345 30.39 15.30 25.09
CA ALA A 345 31.55 15.90 25.73
C ALA A 345 32.79 15.02 25.56
N ILE A 346 33.96 15.65 25.45
CA ILE A 346 35.24 14.94 25.45
C ILE A 346 35.73 14.78 26.89
N PRO A 347 36.03 13.55 27.35
CA PRO A 347 36.48 13.32 28.72
C PRO A 347 37.87 13.90 28.96
N ARG A 348 38.06 14.52 30.13
CA ARG A 348 39.32 15.13 30.57
C ARG A 348 39.98 14.35 31.71
N THR A 349 39.18 13.63 32.51
CA THR A 349 39.63 12.81 33.64
C THR A 349 39.44 11.32 33.38
N ASP A 350 40.09 10.46 34.17
CA ASP A 350 39.95 9.01 34.05
C ASP A 350 38.55 8.51 34.41
N ASP A 351 37.86 9.16 35.36
CA ASP A 351 36.49 8.81 35.74
C ASP A 351 35.51 9.07 34.58
N GLU A 352 35.67 10.20 33.88
CA GLU A 352 34.86 10.52 32.70
C GLU A 352 35.12 9.53 31.55
N ARG A 353 36.39 9.13 31.32
CA ARG A 353 36.76 8.11 30.33
C ARG A 353 36.11 6.76 30.61
N ARG A 354 36.02 6.38 31.89
CA ARG A 354 35.50 5.08 32.35
C ARG A 354 33.98 5.05 32.52
N GLN A 355 33.30 6.19 32.40
CA GLN A 355 31.85 6.24 32.62
C GLN A 355 31.10 5.39 31.60
N GLU A 356 30.30 4.43 32.08
CA GLU A 356 29.43 3.58 31.26
C GLU A 356 28.01 3.48 31.84
N PRO A 357 27.16 4.50 31.60
CA PRO A 357 25.80 4.54 32.15
C PRO A 357 24.91 3.39 31.67
N ARG A 358 25.25 2.71 30.57
CA ARG A 358 24.49 1.53 30.09
C ARG A 358 24.47 0.37 31.10
N HIS A 359 25.41 0.32 32.04
CA HIS A 359 25.35 -0.65 33.15
C HIS A 359 24.15 -0.41 34.09
N LEU A 360 23.58 0.80 34.14
CA LEU A 360 22.37 1.12 34.92
C LEU A 360 21.16 0.29 34.49
N VAL A 361 21.14 -0.19 33.24
CA VAL A 361 20.06 -1.06 32.74
C VAL A 361 20.06 -2.40 33.47
N GLY A 362 21.20 -2.89 33.95
CA GLY A 362 21.32 -4.18 34.64
C GLY A 362 20.92 -5.38 33.77
N GLY A 363 20.87 -6.57 34.37
CA GLY A 363 20.37 -7.79 33.71
C GLY A 363 18.86 -8.00 33.93
N LEU A 364 18.18 -8.65 32.99
CA LEU A 364 16.79 -9.07 33.17
C LEU A 364 16.73 -10.26 34.14
N SER A 365 15.82 -10.18 35.11
CA SER A 365 15.43 -11.31 35.94
C SER A 365 14.80 -12.44 35.11
N ARG A 366 14.82 -13.67 35.65
CA ARG A 366 14.19 -14.82 34.98
C ARG A 366 12.68 -14.61 34.75
N GLY A 367 12.01 -13.90 35.66
CA GLY A 367 10.58 -13.58 35.57
C GLY A 367 10.28 -12.56 34.47
N GLU A 368 11.06 -11.49 34.36
CA GLU A 368 10.91 -10.50 33.27
C GLU A 368 11.13 -11.14 31.90
N ARG A 369 12.15 -11.99 31.76
CA ARG A 369 12.41 -12.73 30.51
C ARG A 369 11.20 -13.58 30.12
N LEU A 370 10.64 -14.35 31.07
CA LEU A 370 9.46 -15.15 30.82
C LEU A 370 8.25 -14.28 30.43
N ALA A 371 7.98 -13.21 31.17
CA ALA A 371 6.85 -12.33 30.91
C ALA A 371 6.91 -11.69 29.51
N ILE A 372 8.07 -11.10 29.15
CA ILE A 372 8.26 -10.47 27.83
C ILE A 372 8.25 -11.54 26.72
N GLY A 373 8.94 -12.66 26.92
CA GLY A 373 8.98 -13.78 25.97
C GLY A 373 7.60 -14.38 25.73
N LEU A 374 6.79 -14.55 26.78
CA LEU A 374 5.40 -14.97 26.67
C LEU A 374 4.57 -13.94 25.88
N ALA A 375 4.70 -12.65 26.17
CA ALA A 375 3.98 -11.60 25.45
C ALA A 375 4.31 -11.60 23.94
N LEU A 376 5.58 -11.87 23.56
CA LEU A 376 5.98 -12.06 22.17
C LEU A 376 5.30 -13.28 21.54
N LEU A 377 5.36 -14.43 22.21
CA LEU A 377 4.80 -15.69 21.73
C LEU A 377 3.27 -15.68 21.65
N LEU A 378 2.58 -14.93 22.51
CA LEU A 378 1.12 -14.72 22.46
C LEU A 378 0.66 -14.02 21.16
N GLY A 379 1.57 -13.46 20.37
CA GLY A 379 1.27 -13.07 18.99
C GLY A 379 0.91 -14.26 18.08
N LEU A 380 1.37 -15.47 18.37
CA LEU A 380 1.10 -16.68 17.58
C LEU A 380 -0.39 -17.05 17.53
N PRO A 381 -1.12 -17.20 18.66
CA PRO A 381 -2.55 -17.50 18.63
C PRO A 381 -3.35 -16.37 17.96
N LEU A 382 -2.91 -15.11 18.05
CA LEU A 382 -3.51 -13.99 17.31
C LEU A 382 -3.29 -14.16 15.80
N GLY A 383 -2.08 -14.50 15.36
CA GLY A 383 -1.76 -14.76 13.96
C GLY A 383 -2.54 -15.94 13.38
N VAL A 384 -2.63 -17.05 14.12
CA VAL A 384 -3.42 -18.23 13.74
C VAL A 384 -4.90 -17.89 13.62
N ALA A 385 -5.43 -17.09 14.55
CA ALA A 385 -6.81 -16.61 14.52
C ALA A 385 -7.09 -15.77 13.27
N LEU A 386 -6.19 -14.82 12.95
CA LEU A 386 -6.27 -13.99 11.75
C LEU A 386 -6.18 -14.84 10.48
N VAL A 387 -5.27 -15.81 10.41
CA VAL A 387 -5.14 -16.72 9.26
C VAL A 387 -6.36 -17.61 9.07
N ARG A 388 -7.05 -17.99 10.15
CA ARG A 388 -8.27 -18.83 10.08
C ARG A 388 -9.57 -18.02 10.01
N GLY A 389 -9.53 -16.70 10.20
CA GLY A 389 -10.71 -15.84 10.14
C GLY A 389 -11.67 -16.04 11.30
N ARG A 390 -11.14 -16.45 12.45
CA ARG A 390 -11.89 -16.70 13.67
C ARG A 390 -11.29 -15.91 14.82
N ALA A 391 -12.03 -15.78 15.91
CA ALA A 391 -11.45 -15.33 17.17
C ALA A 391 -10.36 -16.32 17.64
N PRO A 392 -9.33 -15.85 18.35
CA PRO A 392 -8.39 -16.75 19.03
C PRO A 392 -9.16 -17.68 19.97
N LEU A 393 -8.70 -18.93 20.08
CA LEU A 393 -9.32 -19.90 20.98
C LEU A 393 -8.54 -19.91 22.30
N ALA A 394 -9.24 -20.05 23.43
CA ALA A 394 -8.60 -20.16 24.74
C ALA A 394 -7.59 -21.32 24.79
N ARG A 395 -7.86 -22.43 24.07
CA ARG A 395 -6.93 -23.54 23.91
C ARG A 395 -5.62 -23.13 23.25
N ASP A 396 -5.66 -22.33 22.18
CA ASP A 396 -4.45 -21.92 21.45
C ASP A 396 -3.59 -20.99 22.34
N VAL A 397 -4.24 -20.11 23.12
CA VAL A 397 -3.58 -19.24 24.11
C VAL A 397 -2.93 -20.08 25.21
N PHE A 398 -3.68 -21.03 25.79
CA PHE A 398 -3.18 -21.93 26.83
C PHE A 398 -1.99 -22.75 26.34
N LEU A 399 -2.10 -23.40 25.17
CA LEU A 399 -1.00 -24.18 24.58
C LEU A 399 0.25 -23.33 24.34
N THR A 400 0.08 -22.09 23.87
CA THR A 400 1.21 -21.17 23.65
C THR A 400 1.85 -20.77 24.98
N ALA A 401 1.05 -20.49 26.01
CA ALA A 401 1.55 -20.14 27.33
C ALA A 401 2.27 -21.32 28.00
N SER A 402 1.70 -22.52 27.94
CA SER A 402 2.33 -23.74 28.43
C SER A 402 3.64 -24.03 27.71
N ALA A 403 3.66 -23.91 26.38
CA ALA A 403 4.89 -24.09 25.59
C ALA A 403 5.96 -23.06 25.96
N ALA A 404 5.59 -21.79 26.17
CA ALA A 404 6.51 -20.75 26.61
C ALA A 404 7.12 -21.08 27.98
N VAL A 405 6.32 -21.54 28.95
CA VAL A 405 6.79 -21.97 30.27
C VAL A 405 7.71 -23.19 30.16
N VAL A 406 7.35 -24.19 29.36
CA VAL A 406 8.20 -25.38 29.13
C VAL A 406 9.53 -24.99 28.50
N LEU A 407 9.54 -24.15 27.47
CA LEU A 407 10.77 -23.63 26.87
C LEU A 407 11.61 -22.85 27.88
N TRP A 408 10.98 -22.07 28.75
CA TRP A 408 11.67 -21.33 29.81
C TRP A 408 12.29 -22.23 30.86
N LEU A 409 11.65 -23.36 31.20
CA LEU A 409 12.18 -24.36 32.14
C LEU A 409 13.34 -25.16 31.55
N LEU A 410 13.26 -25.52 30.26
CA LEU A 410 14.23 -26.39 29.59
C LEU A 410 15.44 -25.65 29.03
N LEU A 411 15.27 -24.41 28.56
CA LEU A 411 16.33 -23.67 27.89
C LEU A 411 17.11 -22.76 28.85
N PRO A 412 18.43 -22.62 28.65
CA PRO A 412 19.19 -21.55 29.28
C PRO A 412 18.61 -20.17 28.95
N ALA A 413 18.66 -19.24 29.90
CA ALA A 413 18.03 -17.91 29.77
C ALA A 413 18.45 -17.15 28.49
N GLY A 414 19.72 -17.27 28.08
CA GLY A 414 20.21 -16.69 26.83
C GLY A 414 19.59 -17.33 25.58
N GLN A 415 19.46 -18.66 25.54
CA GLN A 415 18.83 -19.36 24.42
C GLN A 415 17.34 -19.06 24.34
N PHE A 416 16.64 -19.02 25.48
CA PHE A 416 15.23 -18.61 25.53
C PHE A 416 15.04 -17.22 24.93
N THR A 417 15.92 -16.27 25.26
CA THR A 417 15.90 -14.89 24.73
C THR A 417 16.06 -14.86 23.21
N VAL A 418 17.02 -15.61 22.68
CA VAL A 418 17.28 -15.70 21.23
C VAL A 418 16.08 -16.30 20.48
N TRP A 419 15.55 -17.43 20.94
CA TRP A 419 14.46 -18.12 20.25
C TRP A 419 13.13 -17.36 20.32
N THR A 420 12.78 -16.80 21.48
CA THR A 420 11.56 -15.99 21.61
C THR A 420 11.67 -14.66 20.88
N GLY A 421 12.85 -14.04 20.84
CA GLY A 421 13.14 -12.87 20.01
C GLY A 421 12.96 -13.14 18.52
N LEU A 422 13.51 -14.25 18.01
CA LEU A 422 13.36 -14.66 16.61
C LEU A 422 11.90 -14.98 16.25
N ALA A 423 11.22 -15.78 17.07
CA ALA A 423 9.81 -16.10 16.87
C ALA A 423 8.95 -14.82 16.91
N GLY A 424 9.20 -13.93 17.87
CA GLY A 424 8.58 -12.62 17.98
C GLY A 424 8.77 -11.77 16.73
N ALA A 425 10.00 -11.66 16.22
CA ALA A 425 10.30 -10.89 15.02
C ALA A 425 9.49 -11.38 13.81
N VAL A 426 9.36 -12.70 13.65
CA VAL A 426 8.56 -13.29 12.56
C VAL A 426 7.06 -13.04 12.76
N ILE A 427 6.53 -13.35 13.94
CA ILE A 427 5.10 -13.25 14.27
C ILE A 427 4.61 -11.81 14.13
N TRP A 428 5.30 -10.85 14.75
CA TRP A 428 4.84 -9.46 14.82
C TRP A 428 5.00 -8.71 13.49
N SER A 429 5.94 -9.14 12.64
CA SER A 429 6.03 -8.66 11.25
C SER A 429 4.84 -9.10 10.38
N LEU A 430 4.18 -10.22 10.73
CA LEU A 430 3.01 -10.76 10.03
C LEU A 430 1.68 -10.24 10.59
N LEU A 431 1.61 -9.94 11.88
CA LEU A 431 0.36 -9.55 12.55
C LEU A 431 -0.28 -8.29 11.94
N GLY A 432 0.49 -7.23 11.70
CA GLY A 432 -0.02 -5.99 11.09
C GLY A 432 -0.67 -6.22 9.72
N PRO A 433 0.06 -6.80 8.76
CA PRO A 433 -0.45 -7.15 7.43
C PRO A 433 -1.70 -8.05 7.49
N LEU A 434 -1.65 -9.14 8.26
CA LEU A 434 -2.78 -10.06 8.39
C LEU A 434 -4.01 -9.38 9.01
N TRP A 435 -3.81 -8.53 10.02
CA TRP A 435 -4.89 -7.81 10.69
C TRP A 435 -5.52 -6.76 9.79
N ALA A 436 -4.70 -5.97 9.09
CA ALA A 436 -5.15 -4.96 8.14
C ALA A 436 -5.98 -5.59 7.02
N ILE A 437 -5.45 -6.65 6.39
CA ILE A 437 -6.13 -7.37 5.29
C ILE A 437 -7.43 -8.01 5.77
N ARG A 438 -7.43 -8.72 6.91
CA ARG A 438 -8.64 -9.40 7.39
C ARG A 438 -9.76 -8.46 7.81
N ARG A 439 -9.41 -7.30 8.36
CA ARG A 439 -10.42 -6.30 8.68
C ARG A 439 -10.95 -5.61 7.44
N LEU A 440 -10.11 -5.38 6.43
CA LEU A 440 -10.57 -4.88 5.13
C LEU A 440 -11.54 -5.86 4.45
N GLU A 441 -11.26 -7.17 4.51
CA GLU A 441 -12.14 -8.23 3.99
C GLU A 441 -13.50 -8.30 4.71
N ALA A 442 -13.56 -7.91 5.98
CA ALA A 442 -14.76 -7.97 6.81
C ALA A 442 -15.57 -6.66 6.81
N GLU A 443 -15.02 -5.57 6.27
CA GLU A 443 -15.75 -4.30 6.15
C GLU A 443 -16.86 -4.43 5.09
N PRO A 444 -18.11 -4.03 5.39
CA PRO A 444 -19.19 -4.04 4.39
C PRO A 444 -18.84 -3.12 3.23
N GLU A 445 -19.31 -3.44 2.02
CA GLU A 445 -18.97 -2.63 0.85
C GLU A 445 -19.37 -1.16 1.06
N PRO A 446 -18.47 -0.22 0.73
CA PRO A 446 -18.67 1.19 1.03
C PRO A 446 -19.91 1.74 0.31
N ALA A 447 -20.91 2.19 1.07
CA ALA A 447 -22.15 2.75 0.54
C ALA A 447 -21.99 4.16 -0.06
N THR A 448 -20.88 4.86 0.22
CA THR A 448 -20.63 6.25 -0.19
C THR A 448 -19.20 6.46 -0.68
N ALA A 449 -18.97 7.50 -1.49
CA ALA A 449 -17.67 7.85 -2.07
C ALA A 449 -16.61 8.29 -1.02
N ILE A 450 -17.02 8.63 0.21
CA ILE A 450 -16.13 9.06 1.32
C ILE A 450 -15.67 7.87 2.19
N ALA A 451 -16.42 6.76 2.17
CA ALA A 451 -16.09 5.56 2.92
C ALA A 451 -14.73 4.89 2.59
N PRO A 452 -14.14 4.98 1.37
CA PRO A 452 -12.82 4.42 1.07
C PRO A 452 -11.69 5.07 1.87
N PHE A 453 -11.78 6.38 2.17
CA PHE A 453 -10.74 7.09 2.91
C PHE A 453 -10.64 6.61 4.36
N GLY A 454 -11.78 6.50 5.06
CA GLY A 454 -11.81 5.98 6.42
C GLY A 454 -11.32 4.53 6.51
N SER A 455 -11.63 3.70 5.51
CA SER A 455 -11.10 2.33 5.40
C SER A 455 -9.59 2.33 5.20
N ALA A 456 -9.06 3.20 4.32
CA ALA A 456 -7.63 3.35 4.07
C ALA A 456 -6.85 3.77 5.32
N VAL A 457 -7.33 4.79 6.06
CA VAL A 457 -6.69 5.23 7.32
C VAL A 457 -6.65 4.09 8.33
N ARG A 458 -7.79 3.40 8.55
CA ARG A 458 -7.83 2.24 9.46
C ARG A 458 -6.89 1.13 9.01
N PHE A 459 -6.80 0.86 7.71
CA PHE A 459 -5.89 -0.14 7.15
C PHE A 459 -4.42 0.19 7.45
N LEU A 460 -4.00 1.43 7.20
CA LEU A 460 -2.62 1.87 7.41
C LEU A 460 -2.22 1.89 8.89
N VAL A 461 -3.13 2.28 9.79
CA VAL A 461 -2.90 2.24 11.24
C VAL A 461 -2.78 0.78 11.72
N ARG A 462 -3.71 -0.10 11.29
CA ARG A 462 -3.68 -1.54 11.62
C ARG A 462 -2.42 -2.22 11.10
N LEU A 463 -1.92 -1.78 9.96
CA LEU A 463 -0.69 -2.27 9.36
C LEU A 463 0.53 -1.96 10.23
N ALA A 464 0.68 -0.70 10.67
CA ALA A 464 1.90 -0.24 11.35
C ALA A 464 1.96 -0.62 12.84
N LEU A 465 0.83 -0.57 13.56
CA LEU A 465 0.80 -0.66 15.02
C LEU A 465 1.46 -1.94 15.57
N PRO A 466 1.19 -3.16 15.06
CA PRO A 466 1.82 -4.38 15.60
C PRO A 466 3.34 -4.40 15.42
N GLY A 467 3.88 -3.78 14.36
CA GLY A 467 5.32 -3.69 14.15
C GLY A 467 6.02 -2.92 15.28
N PHE A 468 5.45 -1.78 15.71
CA PHE A 468 5.98 -1.00 16.85
C PHE A 468 5.81 -1.72 18.19
N VAL A 469 4.68 -2.39 18.41
CA VAL A 469 4.45 -3.16 19.64
C VAL A 469 5.43 -4.33 19.74
N GLY A 470 5.59 -5.11 18.67
CA GLY A 470 6.55 -6.21 18.59
C GLY A 470 7.99 -5.71 18.71
N GLY A 471 8.33 -4.61 18.05
CA GLY A 471 9.64 -3.95 18.17
C GLY A 471 9.96 -3.52 19.59
N THR A 472 8.99 -2.95 20.31
CA THR A 472 9.13 -2.56 21.72
C THR A 472 9.38 -3.78 22.62
N LEU A 473 8.62 -4.86 22.42
CA LEU A 473 8.81 -6.11 23.17
C LEU A 473 10.21 -6.72 22.91
N ILE A 474 10.66 -6.74 21.65
CA ILE A 474 12.00 -7.24 21.28
C ILE A 474 13.09 -6.35 21.89
N ALA A 475 12.96 -5.03 21.79
CA ALA A 475 13.90 -4.08 22.36
C ALA A 475 13.99 -4.20 23.90
N GLY A 476 12.86 -4.40 24.58
CA GLY A 476 12.81 -4.62 26.03
C GLY A 476 13.41 -5.95 26.46
N LEU A 477 13.17 -7.03 25.69
CA LEU A 477 13.76 -8.35 25.96
C LEU A 477 15.29 -8.33 25.85
N HIS A 478 15.83 -7.52 24.93
CA HIS A 478 17.26 -7.38 24.67
C HIS A 478 17.87 -6.12 25.31
N ALA A 479 17.15 -5.47 26.23
CA ALA A 479 17.69 -4.35 27.01
C ALA A 479 18.61 -4.89 28.11
N GLU A 480 19.75 -5.46 27.72
CA GLU A 480 20.83 -5.88 28.62
C GLU A 480 22.15 -5.32 28.10
N VAL A 481 23.07 -5.05 29.02
CA VAL A 481 24.42 -4.55 28.73
C VAL A 481 25.10 -5.28 27.57
N PRO A 482 25.09 -6.63 27.47
CA PRO A 482 25.77 -7.32 26.38
C PRO A 482 25.21 -7.05 24.99
N TYR A 483 23.90 -6.80 24.86
CA TYR A 483 23.28 -6.46 23.58
C TYR A 483 23.48 -4.98 23.24
N LEU A 484 23.38 -4.09 24.23
CA LEU A 484 23.59 -2.65 24.06
C LEU A 484 25.05 -2.31 23.69
N LEU A 485 26.00 -3.06 24.24
CA LEU A 485 27.43 -2.97 23.89
C LEU A 485 27.81 -3.81 22.68
N HIS A 486 26.85 -4.47 22.02
CA HIS A 486 27.04 -5.27 20.81
C HIS A 486 27.95 -6.51 20.95
N PHE A 487 28.12 -7.04 22.16
CA PHE A 487 28.79 -8.33 22.39
C PHE A 487 27.92 -9.50 21.91
N LEU A 488 26.62 -9.39 22.16
CA LEU A 488 25.64 -10.33 21.60
C LEU A 488 24.84 -9.62 20.52
N GLN A 489 24.78 -10.25 19.35
CA GLN A 489 23.96 -9.79 18.23
C GLN A 489 22.66 -10.59 18.16
N PHE A 490 21.65 -10.02 17.52
CA PHE A 490 20.43 -10.75 17.22
C PHE A 490 20.76 -11.93 16.29
N ARG A 491 20.56 -13.16 16.76
CA ARG A 491 20.78 -14.36 15.93
C ARG A 491 19.54 -14.65 15.10
N GLY A 492 19.75 -15.02 13.84
CA GLY A 492 18.64 -15.37 12.94
C GLY A 492 18.03 -14.18 12.19
N VAL A 493 18.72 -13.04 12.06
CA VAL A 493 18.30 -11.88 11.25
C VAL A 493 17.81 -12.31 9.86
N LYS A 494 18.56 -13.16 9.16
CA LYS A 494 18.18 -13.68 7.83
C LYS A 494 16.86 -14.45 7.86
N ALA A 495 16.63 -15.28 8.88
CA ALA A 495 15.38 -16.03 9.04
C ALA A 495 14.21 -15.10 9.36
N ALA A 496 14.40 -14.12 10.24
CA ALA A 496 13.42 -13.07 10.53
C ALA A 496 13.05 -12.25 9.28
N PHE A 497 13.98 -12.11 8.33
CA PHE A 497 13.73 -11.45 7.06
C PHE A 497 12.93 -12.30 6.07
N VAL A 498 13.25 -13.59 5.94
CA VAL A 498 12.73 -14.46 4.88
C VAL A 498 11.40 -15.12 5.26
N LEU A 499 11.27 -15.62 6.50
CA LEU A 499 10.10 -16.41 6.91
C LEU A 499 8.77 -15.65 6.80
N PRO A 500 8.67 -14.36 7.22
CA PRO A 500 7.43 -13.59 7.02
C PRO A 500 7.05 -13.44 5.55
N LEU A 501 8.03 -13.20 4.67
CA LEU A 501 7.79 -13.00 3.23
C LEU A 501 7.32 -14.29 2.57
N LEU A 502 7.94 -15.44 2.89
CA LEU A 502 7.50 -16.74 2.40
C LEU A 502 6.10 -17.08 2.91
N PHE A 503 5.83 -16.84 4.19
CA PHE A 503 4.53 -17.10 4.78
C PHE A 503 3.42 -16.28 4.11
N ILE A 504 3.60 -14.96 3.99
CA ILE A 504 2.57 -14.10 3.39
C ILE A 504 2.39 -14.42 1.91
N LEU A 505 3.45 -14.78 1.19
CA LEU A 505 3.39 -15.21 -0.20
C LEU A 505 2.45 -16.41 -0.32
N VAL A 506 2.75 -17.51 0.39
CA VAL A 506 1.93 -18.74 0.34
C VAL A 506 0.50 -18.48 0.79
N TRP A 507 0.32 -17.72 1.88
CA TRP A 507 -1.00 -17.41 2.43
C TRP A 507 -1.85 -16.56 1.48
N SER A 508 -1.28 -15.48 0.91
CA SER A 508 -2.00 -14.56 0.03
C SER A 508 -2.28 -15.18 -1.34
N PHE A 509 -1.37 -15.99 -1.89
CA PHE A 509 -1.64 -16.77 -3.10
C PHE A 509 -2.73 -17.82 -2.90
N ARG A 510 -2.81 -18.48 -1.74
CA ARG A 510 -3.92 -19.38 -1.43
C ARG A 510 -5.25 -18.63 -1.23
N ARG A 511 -5.20 -17.37 -0.78
CA ARG A 511 -6.38 -16.55 -0.47
C ARG A 511 -6.98 -15.88 -1.71
N TYR A 512 -6.14 -15.36 -2.60
CA TYR A 512 -6.55 -14.56 -3.76
C TYR A 512 -6.26 -15.23 -5.12
N GLY A 513 -5.27 -16.12 -5.19
CA GLY A 513 -5.02 -16.96 -6.36
C GLY A 513 -5.76 -18.30 -6.24
N GLY A 514 -5.95 -19.00 -7.35
CA GLY A 514 -6.63 -20.31 -7.43
C GLY A 514 -5.99 -21.46 -6.63
N GLY A 515 -5.04 -21.17 -5.72
CA GLY A 515 -4.27 -22.11 -4.92
C GLY A 515 -2.78 -22.08 -5.26
N ALA A 516 -1.90 -22.41 -4.29
CA ALA A 516 -0.45 -22.42 -4.49
C ALA A 516 0.03 -23.40 -5.59
N PHE A 517 -0.72 -24.47 -5.84
CA PHE A 517 -0.46 -25.47 -6.89
C PHE A 517 -1.30 -25.25 -8.16
N SER A 518 -2.19 -24.25 -8.18
CA SER A 518 -2.96 -23.91 -9.38
C SER A 518 -2.08 -23.35 -10.50
N LEU A 519 -0.98 -22.68 -10.12
CA LEU A 519 0.05 -22.17 -11.04
C LEU A 519 0.89 -23.28 -11.69
N LEU A 520 0.94 -24.46 -11.08
CA LEU A 520 1.60 -25.65 -11.63
C LEU A 520 0.65 -26.50 -12.49
N SER A 521 -0.65 -26.33 -12.31
CA SER A 521 -1.70 -27.07 -13.03
C SER A 521 -2.30 -26.30 -14.21
N ARG A 522 -1.87 -25.06 -14.44
CA ARG A 522 -2.11 -24.31 -15.68
C ARG A 522 -0.79 -23.77 -16.22
N PRO A 523 -0.63 -23.64 -17.54
CA PRO A 523 0.55 -22.98 -18.10
C PRO A 523 0.65 -21.54 -17.57
N LEU A 524 1.83 -21.18 -17.05
CA LEU A 524 2.14 -19.84 -16.56
C LEU A 524 1.97 -18.82 -17.69
N THR A 525 1.19 -17.78 -17.47
CA THR A 525 1.16 -16.66 -18.41
C THR A 525 2.47 -15.85 -18.33
N LEU A 526 2.90 -15.24 -19.44
CA LEU A 526 4.10 -14.37 -19.47
C LEU A 526 4.05 -13.26 -18.39
N ARG A 527 2.85 -12.76 -18.08
CA ARG A 527 2.63 -11.75 -17.04
C ARG A 527 2.91 -12.30 -15.64
N GLU A 528 2.42 -13.50 -15.33
CA GLU A 528 2.64 -14.16 -14.04
C GLU A 528 4.11 -14.57 -13.85
N ALA A 529 4.74 -15.10 -14.90
CA ALA A 529 6.17 -15.43 -14.89
C ALA A 529 7.03 -14.18 -14.67
N GLY A 530 6.72 -13.07 -15.34
CA GLY A 530 7.37 -11.78 -15.13
C GLY A 530 7.20 -11.26 -13.71
N LEU A 531 5.99 -11.37 -13.14
CA LEU A 531 5.70 -10.92 -11.78
C LEU A 531 6.47 -11.74 -10.72
N ILE A 532 6.52 -13.07 -10.88
CA ILE A 532 7.31 -13.96 -10.02
C ILE A 532 8.80 -13.62 -10.13
N ALA A 533 9.31 -13.40 -11.35
CA ALA A 533 10.70 -12.99 -11.56
C ALA A 533 11.03 -11.66 -10.87
N VAL A 534 10.14 -10.68 -10.91
CA VAL A 534 10.30 -9.39 -10.20
C VAL A 534 10.35 -9.60 -8.69
N VAL A 535 9.46 -10.41 -8.11
CA VAL A 535 9.45 -10.70 -6.66
C VAL A 535 10.71 -11.43 -6.24
N LEU A 536 11.16 -12.43 -7.01
CA LEU A 536 12.39 -13.17 -6.74
C LEU A 536 13.62 -12.27 -6.87
N ALA A 537 13.71 -11.44 -7.91
CA ALA A 537 14.80 -10.49 -8.10
C ALA A 537 14.84 -9.44 -7.00
N ALA A 538 13.69 -8.88 -6.61
CA ALA A 538 13.59 -7.93 -5.50
C ALA A 538 13.99 -8.58 -4.16
N SER A 539 13.58 -9.83 -3.91
CA SER A 539 13.94 -10.60 -2.71
C SER A 539 15.42 -10.96 -2.68
N ALA A 540 16.01 -11.33 -3.82
CA ALA A 540 17.44 -11.62 -3.95
C ALA A 540 18.28 -10.36 -3.75
N LEU A 541 17.95 -9.26 -4.44
CA LEU A 541 18.60 -7.96 -4.27
C LEU A 541 18.49 -7.47 -2.81
N TYR A 542 17.34 -7.70 -2.19
CA TYR A 542 17.09 -7.38 -0.79
C TYR A 542 18.01 -8.14 0.18
N LEU A 543 18.23 -9.44 -0.06
CA LEU A 543 19.11 -10.29 0.74
C LEU A 543 20.59 -9.93 0.55
N VAL A 544 20.99 -9.61 -0.69
CA VAL A 544 22.36 -9.17 -1.00
C VAL A 544 22.65 -7.82 -0.32
N ARG A 545 21.68 -6.90 -0.28
CA ARG A 545 21.84 -5.58 0.36
C ARG A 545 21.58 -5.56 1.88
N SER A 546 21.12 -6.64 2.50
CA SER A 546 20.83 -6.69 3.95
C SER A 546 21.97 -7.26 4.81
N GLY A 547 23.08 -7.70 4.21
CA GLY A 547 24.27 -8.18 4.91
C GLY A 547 25.24 -7.08 5.35
N ASN A 548 26.12 -7.42 6.32
CA ASN A 548 27.19 -6.54 6.80
C ASN A 548 28.33 -6.32 5.81
N VAL A 549 28.38 -7.10 4.72
CA VAL A 549 29.39 -7.00 3.66
C VAL A 549 28.65 -6.61 2.38
N THR A 550 28.58 -5.30 2.09
CA THR A 550 27.91 -4.81 0.88
C THR A 550 28.92 -4.79 -0.27
N PHE A 551 28.85 -5.81 -1.13
CA PHE A 551 29.65 -5.89 -2.36
C PHE A 551 29.29 -4.79 -3.38
N LEU A 552 28.11 -4.17 -3.26
CA LEU A 552 27.61 -3.10 -4.12
C LEU A 552 27.73 -1.75 -3.39
N LYS A 553 28.74 -0.94 -3.77
CA LYS A 553 28.89 0.44 -3.28
C LYS A 553 27.66 1.29 -3.69
N PRO A 554 27.10 2.13 -2.80
CA PRO A 554 26.09 3.12 -3.18
C PRO A 554 26.59 4.03 -4.30
N SER A 555 25.70 4.50 -5.16
CA SER A 555 26.04 5.54 -6.14
C SER A 555 26.23 6.89 -5.42
N ALA A 556 26.99 7.81 -6.02
CA ALA A 556 27.17 9.16 -5.47
C ALA A 556 25.83 9.91 -5.30
N THR A 557 24.85 9.65 -6.17
CA THR A 557 23.49 10.19 -6.06
C THR A 557 22.72 9.59 -4.88
N GLU A 558 22.91 8.30 -4.59
CA GLU A 558 22.32 7.65 -3.42
C GLU A 558 22.90 8.29 -2.16
N ASP A 559 24.22 8.48 -2.09
CA ASP A 559 24.86 9.11 -0.93
C ASP A 559 24.40 10.55 -0.71
N LEU A 560 24.26 11.36 -1.77
CA LEU A 560 23.74 12.73 -1.65
C LEU A 560 22.30 12.76 -1.15
N ALA A 561 21.42 11.91 -1.70
CA ALA A 561 20.04 11.79 -1.23
C ALA A 561 19.97 11.30 0.22
N ARG A 562 20.88 10.41 0.61
CA ARG A 562 21.00 9.90 1.98
C ARG A 562 21.40 11.00 2.95
N THR A 563 22.42 11.79 2.62
CA THR A 563 22.85 12.94 3.43
C THR A 563 21.76 14.01 3.52
N PHE A 564 21.06 14.30 2.42
CA PHE A 564 19.94 15.25 2.44
C PHE A 564 18.83 14.82 3.41
N LEU A 565 18.39 13.57 3.34
CA LEU A 565 17.36 13.05 4.24
C LEU A 565 17.85 12.98 5.69
N GLU A 566 19.12 12.66 5.92
CA GLU A 566 19.71 12.63 7.27
C GLU A 566 19.75 14.03 7.90
N ASN A 567 20.14 15.06 7.14
CA ASN A 567 20.18 16.44 7.62
C ASN A 567 18.78 17.01 7.88
N LEU A 568 17.78 16.62 7.07
CA LEU A 568 16.41 17.10 7.22
C LEU A 568 15.66 16.42 8.38
N LEU A 569 15.85 15.11 8.58
CA LEU A 569 14.96 14.30 9.42
C LEU A 569 15.62 13.80 10.72
N VAL A 570 16.90 14.10 10.97
CA VAL A 570 17.72 13.60 12.09
C VAL A 570 17.96 12.08 12.01
N ALA A 571 16.94 11.27 11.78
CA ALA A 571 16.99 9.83 11.65
C ALA A 571 16.36 9.38 10.32
N ARG A 572 17.21 9.01 9.34
CA ARG A 572 16.70 8.59 8.03
C ARG A 572 15.85 7.32 8.11
N PRO A 573 14.65 7.29 7.52
CA PRO A 573 13.89 6.05 7.40
C PRO A 573 14.60 5.04 6.49
N ARG A 574 14.31 3.76 6.68
CA ARG A 574 14.83 2.74 5.77
C ARG A 574 14.12 2.87 4.42
N ASN A 575 14.88 2.91 3.32
CA ASN A 575 14.36 3.02 1.95
C ASN A 575 13.22 2.04 1.66
N LYS A 576 13.26 0.86 2.28
CA LYS A 576 12.32 -0.24 2.08
C LYS A 576 10.93 0.05 2.66
N GLU A 577 10.85 0.87 3.71
CA GLU A 577 9.59 1.27 4.34
C GLU A 577 8.88 2.29 3.45
N PHE A 578 9.58 3.38 3.10
CA PHE A 578 8.94 4.52 2.43
C PHE A 578 8.93 4.44 0.90
N LEU A 579 9.78 3.65 0.24
CA LEU A 579 9.74 3.50 -1.22
C LEU A 579 8.96 2.27 -1.69
N VAL A 580 8.79 1.26 -0.83
CA VAL A 580 8.22 -0.03 -1.22
C VAL A 580 7.06 -0.44 -0.32
N GLY A 581 7.29 -0.58 0.99
CA GLY A 581 6.31 -1.17 1.91
C GLY A 581 4.98 -0.43 2.00
N TYR A 582 5.01 0.83 2.41
CA TYR A 582 3.78 1.64 2.56
C TYR A 582 3.18 2.09 1.21
N PRO A 583 3.97 2.41 0.17
CA PRO A 583 3.41 2.57 -1.18
C PRO A 583 2.65 1.33 -1.66
N ALA A 584 3.18 0.12 -1.47
CA ALA A 584 2.49 -1.11 -1.81
C ALA A 584 1.17 -1.29 -1.04
N ALA A 585 1.06 -0.78 0.19
CA ALA A 585 -0.19 -0.78 0.95
C ALA A 585 -1.30 0.06 0.28
N LEU A 586 -0.95 1.22 -0.28
CA LEU A 586 -1.91 2.06 -1.02
C LEU A 586 -2.32 1.42 -2.34
N PHE A 587 -1.38 0.81 -3.08
CA PHE A 587 -1.72 0.04 -4.27
C PHE A 587 -2.54 -1.21 -3.94
N PHE A 588 -2.28 -1.86 -2.80
CA PHE A 588 -3.11 -2.98 -2.34
C PHE A 588 -4.56 -2.53 -2.15
N LEU A 589 -4.79 -1.38 -1.51
CA LEU A 589 -6.13 -0.79 -1.36
C LEU A 589 -6.76 -0.42 -2.70
N LEU A 590 -6.00 0.21 -3.61
CA LEU A 590 -6.48 0.54 -4.96
C LEU A 590 -6.99 -0.72 -5.67
N PHE A 591 -6.16 -1.75 -5.82
CA PHE A 591 -6.54 -2.97 -6.54
C PHE A 591 -7.57 -3.80 -5.79
N TRP A 592 -7.60 -3.71 -4.46
CA TRP A 592 -8.67 -4.27 -3.62
C TRP A 592 -10.03 -3.69 -4.02
N PHE A 593 -10.16 -2.35 -4.06
CA PHE A 593 -11.41 -1.69 -4.44
C PHE A 593 -11.74 -1.83 -5.93
N ARG A 594 -10.73 -2.00 -6.79
CA ARG A 594 -10.92 -2.32 -8.22
C ARG A 594 -11.24 -3.78 -8.50
N ARG A 595 -11.29 -4.63 -7.46
CA ARG A 595 -11.53 -6.08 -7.55
C ARG A 595 -10.51 -6.85 -8.40
N ALA A 596 -9.34 -6.27 -8.65
CA ALA A 596 -8.21 -6.93 -9.32
C ALA A 596 -7.43 -7.76 -8.29
N ARG A 597 -7.89 -8.98 -8.03
CA ARG A 597 -7.37 -9.83 -6.95
C ARG A 597 -6.03 -10.47 -7.30
N GLU A 598 -5.65 -10.53 -8.57
CA GLU A 598 -4.49 -11.26 -9.08
C GLU A 598 -3.16 -10.65 -8.62
N ILE A 599 -3.10 -9.33 -8.46
CA ILE A 599 -1.88 -8.61 -8.06
C ILE A 599 -1.71 -8.50 -6.53
N LEU A 600 -2.79 -8.73 -5.77
CA LEU A 600 -2.79 -8.58 -4.31
C LEU A 600 -1.75 -9.45 -3.59
N PRO A 601 -1.45 -10.71 -4.01
CA PRO A 601 -0.40 -11.51 -3.38
C PRO A 601 0.98 -10.86 -3.43
N VAL A 602 1.32 -10.22 -4.54
CA VAL A 602 2.62 -9.56 -4.70
C VAL A 602 2.71 -8.27 -3.91
N LEU A 603 1.63 -7.49 -3.90
CA LEU A 603 1.54 -6.30 -3.05
C LEU A 603 1.59 -6.67 -1.55
N ALA A 604 1.03 -7.82 -1.16
CA ALA A 604 1.11 -8.32 0.22
C ALA A 604 2.55 -8.67 0.65
N VAL A 605 3.39 -9.16 -0.27
CA VAL A 605 4.82 -9.40 0.01
C VAL A 605 5.55 -8.08 0.26
N PHE A 606 5.36 -7.08 -0.61
CA PHE A 606 5.98 -5.77 -0.45
C PHE A 606 5.51 -5.04 0.81
N LEU A 607 4.22 -5.13 1.13
CA LEU A 607 3.63 -4.68 2.38
C LEU A 607 4.34 -5.28 3.62
N VAL A 608 4.53 -6.61 3.65
CA VAL A 608 5.23 -7.29 4.75
C VAL A 608 6.71 -6.91 4.79
N MET A 609 7.35 -6.71 3.64
CA MET A 609 8.74 -6.24 3.56
C MET A 609 8.96 -4.92 4.32
N GLY A 610 7.99 -3.99 4.24
CA GLY A 610 7.99 -2.77 5.06
C GLY A 610 7.94 -3.08 6.55
N GLN A 611 7.04 -3.97 6.99
CA GLN A 611 6.87 -4.33 8.40
C GLN A 611 8.08 -5.07 8.97
N VAL A 612 8.67 -5.97 8.20
CA VAL A 612 9.92 -6.64 8.55
C VAL A 612 11.05 -5.63 8.74
N SER A 613 11.13 -4.57 7.91
CA SER A 613 12.11 -3.50 8.07
C SER A 613 11.89 -2.70 9.38
N VAL A 614 10.64 -2.39 9.72
CA VAL A 614 10.30 -1.71 10.98
C VAL A 614 10.76 -2.55 12.16
N VAL A 615 10.34 -3.83 12.23
CA VAL A 615 10.71 -4.73 13.34
C VAL A 615 12.23 -4.91 13.41
N ASN A 616 12.90 -5.09 12.27
CA ASN A 616 14.36 -5.23 12.23
C ASN A 616 15.09 -3.97 12.73
N THR A 617 14.52 -2.78 12.57
CA THR A 617 15.10 -1.55 13.11
C THR A 617 15.24 -1.61 14.64
N PHE A 618 14.32 -2.30 15.33
CA PHE A 618 14.40 -2.55 16.78
C PHE A 618 15.35 -3.70 17.17
N CYS A 619 15.76 -4.55 16.21
CA CYS A 619 16.76 -5.59 16.43
C CYS A 619 18.22 -5.05 16.42
N HIS A 620 18.43 -3.79 16.05
CA HIS A 620 19.73 -3.11 16.14
C HIS A 620 19.91 -2.47 17.51
N PHE A 621 20.20 -3.31 18.53
CA PHE A 621 20.22 -2.89 19.94
C PHE A 621 21.27 -1.85 20.31
N HIS A 622 22.32 -1.69 19.49
CA HIS A 622 23.37 -0.69 19.69
C HIS A 622 22.94 0.72 19.24
N SER A 623 21.92 0.85 18.39
CA SER A 623 21.38 2.16 18.02
C SER A 623 20.48 2.69 19.12
N PRO A 624 20.51 4.00 19.42
CA PRO A 624 19.60 4.64 20.37
C PRO A 624 18.14 4.27 20.15
N LEU A 625 17.41 4.01 21.23
CA LEU A 625 16.03 3.55 21.15
C LEU A 625 15.11 4.61 20.51
N TYR A 626 15.25 5.88 20.88
CA TYR A 626 14.44 6.95 20.30
C TYR A 626 14.62 7.08 18.76
N LEU A 627 15.85 6.86 18.26
CA LEU A 627 16.10 6.86 16.81
C LEU A 627 15.37 5.70 16.12
N ALA A 628 15.22 4.54 16.75
CA ALA A 628 14.47 3.43 16.18
C ALA A 628 12.99 3.79 15.97
N TYR A 629 12.34 4.43 16.95
CA TYR A 629 10.98 4.93 16.81
C TYR A 629 10.87 6.02 15.73
N LEU A 630 11.79 6.99 15.72
CA LEU A 630 11.78 8.08 14.76
C LEU A 630 11.95 7.57 13.33
N ARG A 631 12.88 6.64 13.09
CA ARG A 631 13.07 6.00 11.77
C ARG A 631 11.80 5.30 11.29
N GLY A 632 11.16 4.51 12.15
CA GLY A 632 9.92 3.81 11.80
C GLY A 632 8.77 4.78 11.54
N PHE A 633 8.64 5.84 12.34
CA PHE A 633 7.62 6.87 12.13
C PHE A 633 7.85 7.63 10.81
N HIS A 634 9.08 8.02 10.53
CA HIS A 634 9.47 8.62 9.25
C HIS A 634 9.21 7.69 8.07
N GLY A 635 9.49 6.39 8.22
CA GLY A 635 9.18 5.39 7.21
C GLY A 635 7.69 5.34 6.89
N TRP A 636 6.85 5.43 7.92
CA TRP A 636 5.40 5.40 7.80
C TRP A 636 4.81 6.62 7.07
N TRP A 637 5.07 7.85 7.54
CA TRP A 637 4.44 9.03 6.93
C TRP A 637 5.02 9.36 5.56
N LEU A 638 6.34 9.24 5.37
CA LEU A 638 6.96 9.44 4.04
C LEU A 638 6.49 8.36 3.08
N GLY A 639 6.32 7.13 3.56
CA GLY A 639 5.83 6.02 2.74
C GLY A 639 4.38 6.19 2.28
N ILE A 640 3.55 6.82 3.10
CA ILE A 640 2.20 7.25 2.68
C ILE A 640 2.32 8.35 1.64
N LEU A 641 3.16 9.37 1.87
CA LEU A 641 3.33 10.49 0.93
C LEU A 641 3.83 10.03 -0.44
N THR A 642 4.91 9.26 -0.49
CA THR A 642 5.46 8.70 -1.75
C THR A 642 4.46 7.79 -2.44
N GLY A 643 3.71 6.98 -1.67
CA GLY A 643 2.67 6.13 -2.21
C GLY A 643 1.48 6.93 -2.78
N LEU A 644 1.09 8.05 -2.16
CA LEU A 644 0.08 8.96 -2.70
C LEU A 644 0.55 9.63 -3.99
N VAL A 645 1.81 10.06 -4.05
CA VAL A 645 2.42 10.60 -5.28
C VAL A 645 2.45 9.54 -6.39
N ALA A 646 2.88 8.32 -6.08
CA ALA A 646 2.89 7.21 -7.03
C ALA A 646 1.48 6.83 -7.50
N LEU A 647 0.50 6.85 -6.60
CA LEU A 647 -0.90 6.61 -6.91
C LEU A 647 -1.47 7.70 -7.83
N ALA A 648 -1.20 8.97 -7.53
CA ALA A 648 -1.60 10.10 -8.37
C ALA A 648 -0.97 10.02 -9.76
N GLY A 649 0.33 9.67 -9.83
CA GLY A 649 1.02 9.44 -11.10
C GLY A 649 0.43 8.28 -11.89
N TYR A 650 0.08 7.17 -11.23
CA TYR A 650 -0.59 6.03 -11.86
C TYR A 650 -1.97 6.41 -12.40
N VAL A 651 -2.78 7.12 -11.61
CA VAL A 651 -4.11 7.60 -12.03
C VAL A 651 -3.97 8.55 -13.21
N LEU A 652 -3.06 9.53 -13.14
CA LEU A 652 -2.79 10.47 -14.23
C LEU A 652 -2.38 9.73 -15.51
N LEU A 653 -1.44 8.79 -15.43
CA LEU A 653 -1.00 8.01 -16.58
C LEU A 653 -2.15 7.19 -17.17
N THR A 654 -2.98 6.57 -16.32
CA THR A 654 -4.15 5.80 -16.76
C THR A 654 -5.15 6.69 -17.49
N LEU A 655 -5.40 7.89 -16.98
CA LEU A 655 -6.27 8.88 -17.62
C LEU A 655 -5.68 9.38 -18.95
N LEU A 656 -4.38 9.67 -19.00
CA LEU A 656 -3.70 10.09 -20.23
C LEU A 656 -3.74 9.01 -21.32
N VAL A 657 -3.54 7.74 -20.94
CA VAL A 657 -3.66 6.60 -21.86
C VAL A 657 -5.10 6.45 -22.35
N ALA A 658 -6.09 6.58 -21.47
CA ALA A 658 -7.51 6.52 -21.85
C ALA A 658 -7.91 7.65 -22.80
N LEU A 659 -7.40 8.87 -22.59
CA LEU A 659 -7.62 10.01 -23.48
C LEU A 659 -6.99 9.81 -24.87
N GLY A 660 -5.79 9.19 -24.92
CA GLY A 660 -5.07 8.94 -26.18
C GLY A 660 -5.61 7.75 -26.98
N ARG A 661 -6.29 6.79 -26.32
CA ARG A 661 -6.90 5.61 -26.95
C ARG A 661 -8.37 5.51 -26.54
N LYS A 662 -9.23 6.18 -27.30
CA LYS A 662 -10.68 5.99 -27.16
C LYS A 662 -11.04 4.57 -27.55
N GLU A 663 -11.54 3.80 -26.59
CA GLU A 663 -12.02 2.44 -26.81
C GLU A 663 -13.34 2.47 -27.62
N ARG A 664 -13.86 1.30 -28.00
CA ARG A 664 -15.17 1.18 -28.69
C ARG A 664 -16.36 1.44 -27.75
N ASN A 665 -16.09 2.03 -26.58
CA ASN A 665 -17.03 2.17 -25.48
C ASN A 665 -18.01 3.33 -25.70
N VAL A 666 -19.28 3.06 -25.49
CA VAL A 666 -20.35 4.05 -25.35
C VAL A 666 -20.79 4.08 -23.90
N LEU A 667 -20.64 5.24 -23.23
CA LEU A 667 -21.05 5.43 -21.85
C LEU A 667 -22.50 5.92 -21.78
N LEU A 668 -23.39 5.07 -21.25
CA LEU A 668 -24.78 5.39 -20.99
C LEU A 668 -24.93 6.02 -19.61
N VAL A 669 -25.57 7.18 -19.58
CA VAL A 669 -25.80 7.97 -18.39
C VAL A 669 -27.31 8.20 -18.22
N GLY A 670 -27.83 7.91 -17.03
CA GLY A 670 -29.25 8.10 -16.71
C GLY A 670 -29.56 7.68 -15.27
N TYR A 671 -30.83 7.73 -14.87
CA TYR A 671 -31.28 7.38 -13.51
C TYR A 671 -31.36 5.85 -13.30
N PHE A 672 -30.29 5.13 -13.64
CA PHE A 672 -30.23 3.67 -13.61
C PHE A 672 -29.81 3.12 -12.25
N GLY A 673 -30.45 2.04 -11.81
CA GLY A 673 -30.20 1.31 -10.57
C GLY A 673 -30.96 1.82 -9.35
N PHE A 674 -31.93 2.71 -9.54
CA PHE A 674 -32.76 3.28 -8.48
C PHE A 674 -34.13 2.59 -8.35
N GLY A 675 -34.39 1.54 -9.15
CA GLY A 675 -35.61 0.73 -9.05
C GLY A 675 -36.83 1.29 -9.78
N ASN A 676 -36.66 2.27 -10.67
CA ASN A 676 -37.70 2.74 -11.58
C ASN A 676 -37.68 1.92 -12.87
N LEU A 677 -38.66 1.03 -13.06
CA LEU A 677 -38.73 0.17 -14.23
C LEU A 677 -38.67 0.95 -15.56
N GLY A 678 -39.26 2.14 -15.62
CA GLY A 678 -39.25 2.96 -16.83
C GLY A 678 -37.83 3.32 -17.29
N ASP A 679 -37.01 3.82 -16.37
CA ASP A 679 -35.62 4.18 -16.68
C ASP A 679 -34.75 2.94 -16.96
N GLU A 680 -35.03 1.81 -16.32
CA GLU A 680 -34.34 0.53 -16.60
C GLU A 680 -34.61 0.01 -18.01
N ILE A 681 -35.81 0.23 -18.55
CA ILE A 681 -36.17 -0.18 -19.91
C ILE A 681 -35.36 0.60 -20.94
N LEU A 682 -35.17 1.91 -20.73
CA LEU A 682 -34.54 2.79 -21.72
C LEU A 682 -33.11 2.36 -22.07
N TRP A 683 -32.27 2.09 -21.08
CA TRP A 683 -30.89 1.67 -21.37
C TRP A 683 -30.84 0.22 -21.91
N ARG A 684 -31.70 -0.69 -21.44
CA ARG A 684 -31.73 -2.08 -21.90
C ARG A 684 -32.16 -2.20 -23.37
N THR A 685 -33.18 -1.45 -23.75
CA THR A 685 -33.66 -1.40 -25.14
C THR A 685 -32.65 -0.71 -26.06
N PHE A 686 -32.05 0.39 -25.61
CA PHE A 686 -31.00 1.08 -26.36
C PHE A 686 -29.76 0.20 -26.59
N VAL A 687 -29.30 -0.54 -25.58
CA VAL A 687 -28.19 -1.50 -25.72
C VAL A 687 -28.56 -2.63 -26.68
N THR A 688 -29.73 -3.26 -26.51
CA THR A 688 -30.18 -4.38 -27.35
C THR A 688 -30.26 -3.99 -28.83
N GLU A 689 -30.88 -2.85 -29.14
CA GLU A 689 -30.93 -2.36 -30.54
C GLU A 689 -29.57 -1.84 -31.01
N GLY A 690 -28.76 -1.28 -30.11
CA GLY A 690 -27.40 -0.85 -30.41
C GLY A 690 -26.48 -2.01 -30.80
N GLU A 691 -26.53 -3.14 -30.09
CA GLU A 691 -25.82 -4.37 -30.46
C GLU A 691 -26.23 -4.90 -31.83
N ARG A 692 -27.52 -4.75 -32.19
CA ARG A 692 -28.04 -5.13 -33.51
C ARG A 692 -27.50 -4.24 -34.63
N VAL A 693 -27.38 -2.93 -34.39
CA VAL A 693 -26.97 -1.94 -35.42
C VAL A 693 -25.46 -1.78 -35.51
N ARG A 694 -24.76 -1.80 -34.36
CA ARG A 694 -23.32 -1.57 -34.20
C ARG A 694 -22.69 -2.62 -33.27
N PRO A 695 -22.52 -3.88 -33.74
CA PRO A 695 -21.91 -4.94 -32.94
C PRO A 695 -20.42 -4.70 -32.66
N ASP A 696 -19.81 -3.68 -33.27
CA ASP A 696 -18.44 -3.27 -32.99
C ASP A 696 -18.30 -2.46 -31.68
N LEU A 697 -19.39 -1.92 -31.13
CA LEU A 697 -19.37 -1.08 -29.93
C LEU A 697 -19.55 -1.89 -28.65
N SER A 698 -18.93 -1.42 -27.57
CA SER A 698 -19.06 -1.98 -26.22
C SER A 698 -19.82 -1.00 -25.32
N TRP A 699 -20.62 -1.50 -24.38
CA TRP A 699 -21.55 -0.66 -23.62
C TRP A 699 -21.13 -0.50 -22.16
N LEU A 700 -20.99 0.74 -21.71
CA LEU A 700 -20.73 1.07 -20.31
C LEU A 700 -21.96 1.73 -19.71
N VAL A 701 -22.56 1.20 -18.65
CA VAL A 701 -23.80 1.75 -18.06
C VAL A 701 -23.52 2.30 -16.67
N LEU A 702 -23.75 3.61 -16.46
CA LEU A 702 -23.56 4.25 -15.17
C LEU A 702 -24.71 3.91 -14.21
N HIS A 703 -24.47 2.97 -13.30
CA HIS A 703 -25.48 2.34 -12.45
C HIS A 703 -25.22 2.59 -10.95
N ARG A 704 -26.29 2.68 -10.14
CA ARG A 704 -26.18 2.95 -8.68
C ARG A 704 -25.25 1.98 -7.95
N THR A 705 -25.46 0.68 -8.16
CA THR A 705 -24.79 -0.41 -7.40
C THR A 705 -23.63 -1.08 -8.16
N GLY A 706 -23.45 -0.79 -9.44
CA GLY A 706 -22.47 -1.49 -10.29
C GLY A 706 -22.76 -3.00 -10.47
N ARG A 707 -23.98 -3.47 -10.18
CA ARG A 707 -24.45 -4.85 -10.37
C ARG A 707 -25.76 -4.83 -11.16
N GLY A 708 -25.90 -5.72 -12.14
CA GLY A 708 -27.15 -5.96 -12.87
C GLY A 708 -27.37 -7.45 -13.02
N ASP A 709 -28.62 -7.89 -12.85
CA ASP A 709 -29.02 -9.27 -13.09
C ASP A 709 -29.23 -9.45 -14.60
N ALA A 710 -28.50 -10.40 -15.21
CA ALA A 710 -28.47 -10.69 -16.64
C ALA A 710 -28.15 -9.47 -17.54
N LEU A 711 -26.84 -9.21 -17.74
CA LEU A 711 -26.37 -8.16 -18.64
C LEU A 711 -26.40 -8.65 -20.11
N PRO A 712 -26.74 -7.77 -21.08
CA PRO A 712 -26.51 -8.02 -22.50
C PRO A 712 -25.02 -8.30 -22.81
N ALA A 713 -24.74 -8.89 -23.97
CA ALA A 713 -23.40 -9.29 -24.34
C ALA A 713 -22.48 -8.06 -24.55
N ASP A 714 -21.28 -8.07 -23.97
CA ASP A 714 -20.34 -6.92 -24.01
C ASP A 714 -20.84 -5.62 -23.33
N THR A 715 -21.72 -5.76 -22.33
CA THR A 715 -22.15 -4.67 -21.44
C THR A 715 -21.45 -4.73 -20.08
N ARG A 716 -20.93 -3.60 -19.60
CA ARG A 716 -20.30 -3.46 -18.27
C ARG A 716 -20.95 -2.35 -17.44
N MET A 717 -21.16 -2.63 -16.16
CA MET A 717 -21.74 -1.67 -15.22
C MET A 717 -20.66 -0.82 -14.55
N VAL A 718 -20.77 0.51 -14.65
CA VAL A 718 -19.88 1.48 -14.00
C VAL A 718 -20.55 1.98 -12.72
N PRO A 719 -19.96 1.76 -11.53
CA PRO A 719 -20.55 2.19 -10.27
C PRO A 719 -20.51 3.72 -10.14
N ARG A 720 -21.68 4.33 -9.98
CA ARG A 720 -21.82 5.80 -9.88
C ARG A 720 -21.07 6.43 -8.71
N HIS A 721 -20.88 5.70 -7.62
CA HIS A 721 -20.22 6.19 -6.41
C HIS A 721 -18.68 6.16 -6.49
N SER A 722 -18.10 5.65 -7.59
CA SER A 722 -16.65 5.57 -7.79
C SER A 722 -16.18 6.68 -8.74
N PRO A 723 -15.62 7.79 -8.23
CA PRO A 723 -15.21 8.92 -9.07
C PRO A 723 -14.10 8.53 -10.06
N LEU A 724 -13.18 7.64 -9.66
CA LEU A 724 -12.11 7.16 -10.53
C LEU A 724 -12.66 6.32 -11.70
N ALA A 725 -13.59 5.40 -11.42
CA ALA A 725 -14.19 4.57 -12.47
C ALA A 725 -15.03 5.43 -13.43
N LEU A 726 -15.71 6.46 -12.92
CA LEU A 726 -16.44 7.42 -13.72
C LEU A 726 -15.51 8.23 -14.63
N LEU A 727 -14.40 8.76 -14.10
CA LEU A 727 -13.43 9.54 -14.88
C LEU A 727 -12.76 8.69 -15.97
N GLU A 728 -12.39 7.45 -15.66
CA GLU A 728 -11.83 6.53 -16.65
C GLU A 728 -12.86 6.13 -17.73
N ALA A 729 -14.11 5.89 -17.34
CA ALA A 729 -15.18 5.62 -18.29
C ALA A 729 -15.43 6.82 -19.21
N LEU A 730 -15.43 8.04 -18.68
CA LEU A 730 -15.56 9.28 -19.47
C LEU A 730 -14.36 9.50 -20.39
N ALA A 731 -13.13 9.31 -19.88
CA ALA A 731 -11.89 9.48 -20.64
C ALA A 731 -11.77 8.49 -21.81
N GLY A 732 -12.11 7.21 -21.55
CA GLY A 732 -12.04 6.15 -22.55
C GLY A 732 -13.27 6.03 -23.46
N ALA A 733 -14.37 6.73 -23.16
CA ALA A 733 -15.58 6.70 -23.97
C ALA A 733 -15.39 7.41 -25.31
N ARG A 734 -15.89 6.76 -26.36
CA ARG A 734 -15.99 7.36 -27.69
C ARG A 734 -17.22 8.22 -27.83
N ALA A 735 -18.30 7.82 -27.18
CA ALA A 735 -19.54 8.57 -27.07
C ALA A 735 -20.11 8.47 -25.67
N VAL A 736 -20.75 9.54 -25.21
CA VAL A 736 -21.58 9.55 -24.00
C VAL A 736 -23.01 9.77 -24.44
N ALA A 737 -23.90 8.86 -24.03
CA ALA A 737 -25.30 8.89 -24.44
C ALA A 737 -26.24 8.94 -23.23
N ILE A 738 -27.32 9.70 -23.34
CA ILE A 738 -28.46 9.61 -22.45
C ILE A 738 -29.60 8.98 -23.25
N PRO A 739 -29.89 7.68 -23.09
CA PRO A 739 -30.96 7.04 -23.85
C PRO A 739 -32.32 7.48 -23.30
N GLY A 740 -32.94 8.47 -23.94
CA GLY A 740 -34.25 9.01 -23.60
C GLY A 740 -34.43 9.46 -22.15
N GLY A 741 -35.69 9.43 -21.69
CA GLY A 741 -36.07 9.79 -20.32
C GLY A 741 -36.20 11.29 -20.08
N GLY A 742 -36.52 11.68 -18.84
CA GLY A 742 -36.77 13.07 -18.44
C GLY A 742 -35.66 13.63 -17.54
N VAL A 743 -34.40 13.36 -17.85
CA VAL A 743 -33.27 13.68 -16.96
C VAL A 743 -32.84 15.15 -17.07
N LEU A 744 -33.06 15.76 -18.24
CA LEU A 744 -32.76 17.16 -18.54
C LEU A 744 -33.95 18.08 -18.17
N GLN A 745 -34.27 18.13 -16.87
CA GLN A 745 -35.31 18.99 -16.31
C GLN A 745 -34.91 19.54 -14.93
N ALA A 746 -35.52 20.63 -14.49
CA ALA A 746 -35.26 21.24 -13.17
C ALA A 746 -36.38 20.98 -12.15
N SER A 747 -37.47 20.33 -12.55
CA SER A 747 -38.69 20.14 -11.74
C SER A 747 -38.52 19.20 -10.54
N THR A 748 -37.55 18.28 -10.59
CA THR A 748 -37.32 17.24 -9.58
C THR A 748 -36.13 17.58 -8.66
N SER A 749 -34.99 17.98 -9.22
CA SER A 749 -33.81 18.40 -8.45
C SER A 749 -32.80 19.14 -9.33
N LEU A 750 -32.41 20.35 -8.89
CA LEU A 750 -31.34 21.13 -9.52
C LEU A 750 -29.99 20.40 -9.47
N ALA A 751 -29.68 19.75 -8.35
CA ALA A 751 -28.43 19.02 -8.18
C ALA A 751 -28.32 17.86 -9.18
N SER A 752 -29.44 17.19 -9.49
CA SER A 752 -29.48 16.17 -10.54
C SER A 752 -29.19 16.77 -11.91
N LEU A 753 -29.83 17.90 -12.27
CA LEU A 753 -29.59 18.55 -13.56
C LEU A 753 -28.11 18.93 -13.73
N LEU A 754 -27.52 19.59 -12.73
CA LEU A 754 -26.10 19.97 -12.74
C LEU A 754 -25.17 18.76 -12.82
N TYR A 755 -25.51 17.68 -12.12
CA TYR A 755 -24.74 16.44 -12.19
C TYR A 755 -24.69 15.87 -13.61
N TYR A 756 -25.83 15.73 -14.28
CA TYR A 756 -25.88 15.17 -15.64
C TYR A 756 -25.25 16.10 -16.68
N CYS A 757 -25.46 17.41 -16.56
CA CYS A 757 -24.78 18.39 -17.41
C CYS A 757 -23.26 18.32 -17.25
N GLY A 758 -22.78 18.20 -16.00
CA GLY A 758 -21.36 18.03 -15.71
C GLY A 758 -20.76 16.77 -16.33
N LEU A 759 -21.47 15.63 -16.28
CA LEU A 759 -21.01 14.39 -16.91
C LEU A 759 -20.85 14.53 -18.43
N LEU A 760 -21.84 15.11 -19.10
CA LEU A 760 -21.82 15.31 -20.54
C LEU A 760 -20.74 16.32 -20.95
N PHE A 761 -20.60 17.42 -20.21
CA PHE A 761 -19.53 18.39 -20.44
C PHE A 761 -18.14 17.76 -20.29
N CYS A 762 -17.92 16.96 -19.23
CA CYS A 762 -16.67 16.22 -19.05
C CYS A 762 -16.41 15.21 -20.18
N GLY A 763 -17.45 14.50 -20.63
CA GLY A 763 -17.35 13.59 -21.78
C GLY A 763 -16.93 14.34 -23.06
N ARG A 764 -17.52 15.51 -23.31
CA ARG A 764 -17.20 16.35 -24.47
C ARG A 764 -15.77 16.87 -24.42
N LEU A 765 -15.31 17.35 -23.26
CA LEU A 765 -13.92 17.78 -23.04
C LEU A 765 -12.93 16.63 -23.23
N ALA A 766 -13.30 15.41 -22.82
CA ALA A 766 -12.54 14.20 -23.09
C ALA A 766 -12.58 13.78 -24.58
N GLY A 767 -13.27 14.52 -25.45
CA GLY A 767 -13.39 14.28 -26.88
C GLY A 767 -14.44 13.23 -27.27
N ALA A 768 -15.35 12.86 -26.36
CA ALA A 768 -16.45 11.94 -26.68
C ALA A 768 -17.57 12.69 -27.43
N ARG A 769 -18.26 11.98 -28.32
CA ARG A 769 -19.48 12.49 -28.94
C ARG A 769 -20.65 12.46 -27.97
N LEU A 770 -21.50 13.47 -28.00
CA LEU A 770 -22.68 13.57 -27.14
C LEU A 770 -23.93 13.17 -27.90
N LEU A 771 -24.61 12.13 -27.41
CA LEU A 771 -25.77 11.53 -28.07
C LEU A 771 -26.99 11.59 -27.16
N LEU A 772 -28.03 12.30 -27.60
CA LEU A 772 -29.23 12.55 -26.81
C LEU A 772 -30.48 12.09 -27.57
N PRO A 773 -30.67 10.77 -27.81
CA PRO A 773 -31.86 10.27 -28.48
C PRO A 773 -33.10 10.33 -27.58
N ALA A 774 -34.27 10.57 -28.17
CA ALA A 774 -35.59 10.51 -27.54
C ALA A 774 -35.72 11.25 -26.19
N GLN A 775 -35.12 12.43 -26.05
CA GLN A 775 -35.14 13.18 -24.79
C GLN A 775 -36.53 13.72 -24.45
N GLY A 776 -36.87 13.65 -23.16
CA GLY A 776 -37.90 14.49 -22.55
C GLY A 776 -37.27 15.77 -22.00
N LEU A 777 -37.66 16.93 -22.52
CA LEU A 777 -37.11 18.23 -22.13
C LEU A 777 -38.08 18.99 -21.24
N GLY A 778 -37.55 19.59 -20.17
CA GLY A 778 -38.34 20.36 -19.22
C GLY A 778 -39.28 19.52 -18.34
N PRO A 779 -40.09 20.16 -17.49
CA PRO A 779 -40.19 21.61 -17.29
C PRO A 779 -39.00 22.22 -16.53
N TRP A 780 -38.75 23.51 -16.75
CA TRP A 780 -37.64 24.29 -16.16
C TRP A 780 -37.98 24.93 -14.81
N GLU A 781 -39.26 24.97 -14.46
CA GLU A 781 -39.75 25.49 -13.19
C GLU A 781 -39.82 24.37 -12.13
N ALA A 782 -39.46 24.68 -10.89
CA ALA A 782 -39.63 23.76 -9.78
C ALA A 782 -41.12 23.55 -9.47
N ARG A 783 -41.53 22.30 -9.18
CA ARG A 783 -42.89 22.02 -8.67
C ARG A 783 -43.12 22.80 -7.37
N ARG A 784 -44.30 23.42 -7.21
CA ARG A 784 -44.71 24.06 -5.94
C ARG A 784 -44.61 23.02 -4.82
N GLY A 785 -43.73 23.25 -3.85
CA GLY A 785 -43.51 22.36 -2.70
C GLY A 785 -42.16 21.61 -2.64
N ALA A 786 -41.23 21.82 -3.60
CA ALA A 786 -39.89 21.25 -3.51
C ALA A 786 -39.01 22.04 -2.51
N GLU A 787 -38.57 21.41 -1.43
CA GLU A 787 -37.64 22.00 -0.45
C GLU A 787 -36.20 22.00 -1.01
N GLY A 788 -35.66 23.18 -1.34
CA GLY A 788 -34.27 23.38 -1.78
C GLY A 788 -34.03 24.71 -2.50
N PRO A 789 -32.76 25.16 -2.65
CA PRO A 789 -32.46 26.38 -3.42
C PRO A 789 -32.81 26.17 -4.90
N SER A 790 -33.77 26.94 -5.41
CA SER A 790 -34.17 26.92 -6.82
C SER A 790 -33.29 27.86 -7.63
N MET A 791 -32.68 27.34 -8.69
CA MET A 791 -32.05 28.15 -9.73
C MET A 791 -33.13 28.87 -10.53
N PRO A 792 -32.92 30.11 -11.03
CA PRO A 792 -33.84 30.73 -11.97
C PRO A 792 -34.06 29.81 -13.18
N ALA A 793 -35.31 29.58 -13.58
CA ALA A 793 -35.66 28.70 -14.70
C ALA A 793 -34.87 29.03 -15.99
N ASN A 794 -34.59 30.32 -16.20
CA ASN A 794 -33.78 30.83 -17.32
C ASN A 794 -32.33 30.31 -17.29
N LEU A 795 -31.72 30.16 -16.11
CA LEU A 795 -30.34 29.67 -16.00
C LEU A 795 -30.27 28.15 -16.21
N ALA A 796 -31.26 27.40 -15.73
CA ALA A 796 -31.38 25.96 -16.01
C ALA A 796 -31.60 25.69 -17.51
N ALA A 797 -32.49 26.45 -18.14
CA ALA A 797 -32.73 26.41 -19.58
C ALA A 797 -31.46 26.79 -20.37
N MET A 798 -30.71 27.82 -19.93
CA MET A 798 -29.45 28.22 -20.57
C MET A 798 -28.35 27.15 -20.46
N LEU A 799 -28.25 26.43 -19.33
CA LEU A 799 -27.29 25.34 -19.17
C LEU A 799 -27.60 24.15 -20.10
N VAL A 800 -28.88 23.74 -20.17
CA VAL A 800 -29.31 22.68 -21.09
C VAL A 800 -29.15 23.11 -22.54
N ARG A 801 -29.37 24.40 -22.84
CA ARG A 801 -29.14 24.96 -24.16
C ARG A 801 -27.69 24.79 -24.62
N MET A 802 -26.71 25.20 -23.80
CA MET A 802 -25.28 25.03 -24.14
C MET A 802 -24.94 23.58 -24.46
N LEU A 803 -25.50 22.66 -23.69
CA LEU A 803 -25.28 21.23 -23.84
C LEU A 803 -25.93 20.64 -25.11
N ILE A 804 -27.14 21.09 -25.44
CA ILE A 804 -27.85 20.71 -26.66
C ILE A 804 -27.16 21.24 -27.91
N ASP A 805 -26.67 22.48 -27.88
CA ASP A 805 -25.94 23.08 -29.01
C ASP A 805 -24.65 22.30 -29.32
N ASP A 806 -23.98 21.78 -28.29
CA ASP A 806 -22.78 20.97 -28.44
C ASP A 806 -23.05 19.46 -28.67
N ALA A 807 -24.31 19.03 -28.72
CA ALA A 807 -24.68 17.63 -28.95
C ALA A 807 -24.47 17.21 -30.41
N ASP A 808 -23.83 16.06 -30.64
CA ASP A 808 -23.65 15.46 -31.97
C ASP A 808 -24.96 14.85 -32.52
N TYR A 809 -25.86 14.43 -31.61
CA TYR A 809 -27.19 13.94 -31.94
C TYR A 809 -28.20 14.39 -30.88
N LEU A 810 -29.38 14.85 -31.32
CA LEU A 810 -30.49 15.20 -30.44
C LEU A 810 -31.83 14.90 -31.14
N SER A 811 -32.68 14.14 -30.46
CA SER A 811 -34.08 13.96 -30.81
C SER A 811 -34.96 14.05 -29.56
N VAL A 812 -36.23 14.38 -29.75
CA VAL A 812 -37.21 14.54 -28.66
C VAL A 812 -38.37 13.58 -28.86
N ARG A 813 -38.82 12.97 -27.77
CA ARG A 813 -39.77 11.85 -27.84
C ARG A 813 -41.24 12.25 -27.99
N ASP A 814 -41.58 13.49 -27.67
CA ASP A 814 -42.97 13.97 -27.58
C ASP A 814 -43.09 15.45 -28.01
N ALA A 815 -44.31 15.87 -28.36
CA ALA A 815 -44.59 17.23 -28.85
C ALA A 815 -44.36 18.32 -27.79
N GLU A 816 -44.54 17.99 -26.51
CA GLU A 816 -44.30 18.91 -25.39
C GLU A 816 -42.81 19.22 -25.26
N SER A 817 -41.96 18.20 -25.34
CA SER A 817 -40.50 18.33 -25.33
C SER A 817 -39.98 19.11 -26.53
N LEU A 818 -40.61 18.96 -27.70
CA LEU A 818 -40.31 19.79 -28.88
C LEU A 818 -40.69 21.26 -28.65
N ALA A 819 -41.84 21.52 -28.02
CA ALA A 819 -42.26 22.87 -27.66
C ALA A 819 -41.31 23.49 -26.63
N GLU A 820 -40.84 22.72 -25.65
CA GLU A 820 -39.84 23.15 -24.68
C GLU A 820 -38.47 23.43 -25.32
N ALA A 821 -38.03 22.60 -26.28
CA ALA A 821 -36.82 22.86 -27.07
C ALA A 821 -36.89 24.22 -27.79
N ARG A 822 -38.05 24.57 -28.36
CA ARG A 822 -38.31 25.85 -29.04
C ARG A 822 -38.34 27.05 -28.07
N ARG A 823 -38.63 26.83 -26.79
CA ARG A 823 -38.66 27.87 -25.75
C ARG A 823 -37.28 28.14 -25.14
N LEU A 824 -36.27 27.33 -25.45
CA LEU A 824 -34.91 27.55 -24.95
C LEU A 824 -34.33 28.88 -25.50
N PRO A 825 -33.54 29.61 -24.70
CA PRO A 825 -32.97 30.88 -25.13
C PRO A 825 -32.00 30.69 -26.32
N GLY A 826 -32.03 31.61 -27.30
CA GLY A 826 -31.12 31.62 -28.46
C GLY A 826 -31.76 31.17 -29.79
N PRO A 827 -30.99 31.07 -30.89
CA PRO A 827 -31.51 30.68 -32.21
C PRO A 827 -32.06 29.26 -32.19
N PRO A 828 -33.22 28.96 -32.81
CA PRO A 828 -33.87 27.66 -32.66
C PRO A 828 -33.02 26.54 -33.27
N ARG A 829 -32.67 25.53 -32.45
CA ARG A 829 -32.25 24.21 -32.92
C ARG A 829 -33.47 23.32 -32.79
N GLU A 830 -34.08 22.95 -33.92
CA GLU A 830 -35.26 22.08 -33.91
C GLU A 830 -34.81 20.61 -33.89
N PRO A 831 -34.92 19.90 -32.76
CA PRO A 831 -34.64 18.47 -32.73
C PRO A 831 -35.71 17.70 -33.49
N GLU A 832 -35.32 16.55 -34.06
CA GLU A 832 -36.26 15.65 -34.70
C GLU A 832 -37.22 15.06 -33.66
N ARG A 833 -38.51 14.99 -33.99
CA ARG A 833 -39.53 14.39 -33.13
C ARG A 833 -39.61 12.89 -33.42
N THR A 834 -39.31 12.08 -32.41
CA THR A 834 -39.31 10.62 -32.49
C THR A 834 -40.39 10.03 -31.58
N THR A 835 -40.04 9.03 -30.78
CA THR A 835 -40.93 8.39 -29.80
C THR A 835 -40.09 7.82 -28.66
N ASP A 836 -40.72 7.45 -27.56
CA ASP A 836 -40.01 6.89 -26.40
C ASP A 836 -39.38 5.52 -26.73
N LEU A 837 -38.16 5.27 -26.24
CA LEU A 837 -37.39 4.06 -26.56
C LEU A 837 -38.01 2.79 -25.98
N ALA A 838 -38.92 2.89 -25.01
CA ALA A 838 -39.60 1.73 -24.44
C ALA A 838 -40.45 0.94 -25.47
N PHE A 839 -40.83 1.54 -26.61
CA PHE A 839 -41.51 0.85 -27.72
C PHE A 839 -40.62 -0.19 -28.44
N LEU A 840 -39.31 -0.16 -28.24
CA LEU A 840 -38.37 -1.16 -28.77
C LEU A 840 -38.53 -2.53 -28.12
N LEU A 841 -39.26 -2.63 -27.01
CA LEU A 841 -39.59 -3.91 -26.41
C LEU A 841 -40.40 -4.79 -27.37
N PRO A 842 -40.10 -6.09 -27.47
CA PRO A 842 -40.85 -7.00 -28.33
C PRO A 842 -42.26 -7.22 -27.79
N ALA A 843 -43.25 -7.27 -28.69
CA ALA A 843 -44.61 -7.61 -28.31
C ALA A 843 -44.70 -9.09 -27.88
N PRO A 844 -45.53 -9.43 -26.87
CA PRO A 844 -45.81 -10.81 -26.51
C PRO A 844 -46.42 -11.55 -27.73
N GLY A 845 -45.81 -12.67 -28.16
CA GLY A 845 -46.40 -13.56 -29.19
C GLY A 845 -46.16 -13.20 -30.67
N ALA A 846 -45.17 -12.38 -31.02
CA ALA A 846 -44.89 -11.88 -32.39
C ALA A 846 -44.47 -12.92 -33.46
N ALA A 847 -44.81 -14.21 -33.31
CA ALA A 847 -44.44 -15.26 -34.26
C ALA A 847 -45.50 -15.57 -35.36
N GLY A 848 -46.56 -14.76 -35.54
CA GLY A 848 -47.62 -15.16 -36.48
C GLY A 848 -48.69 -14.13 -36.87
N ILE A 849 -48.35 -12.88 -37.18
CA ILE A 849 -49.31 -11.94 -37.80
C ILE A 849 -48.88 -11.66 -39.25
N PRO A 850 -49.64 -12.10 -40.28
CA PRO A 850 -49.34 -11.80 -41.68
C PRO A 850 -49.68 -10.33 -42.02
N ALA A 851 -48.74 -9.66 -42.67
CA ALA A 851 -48.87 -8.29 -43.16
C ALA A 851 -49.71 -8.22 -44.45
N ALA A 852 -51.01 -8.48 -44.37
CA ALA A 852 -51.95 -8.27 -45.47
C ALA A 852 -53.27 -7.74 -44.93
N GLY A 853 -53.52 -6.43 -45.08
CA GLY A 853 -54.82 -5.83 -44.74
C GLY A 853 -54.81 -4.42 -44.14
N ILE A 854 -53.73 -3.63 -44.25
CA ILE A 854 -53.74 -2.24 -43.75
C ILE A 854 -54.25 -1.30 -44.86
N PRO A 855 -55.40 -0.61 -44.70
CA PRO A 855 -55.82 0.42 -45.64
C PRO A 855 -54.94 1.67 -45.48
N ALA A 856 -54.26 2.07 -46.56
CA ALA A 856 -53.53 3.32 -46.64
C ALA A 856 -54.50 4.49 -46.88
N ALA A 857 -54.95 5.13 -45.81
CA ALA A 857 -55.59 6.44 -45.90
C ALA A 857 -55.18 7.30 -44.69
N GLY A 858 -54.37 8.34 -44.91
CA GLY A 858 -54.09 9.37 -43.90
C GLY A 858 -52.63 9.77 -43.65
N ILE A 859 -51.65 9.32 -44.44
CA ILE A 859 -50.25 9.77 -44.29
C ILE A 859 -49.92 10.85 -45.32
N PRO A 860 -49.57 12.09 -44.90
CA PRO A 860 -49.06 13.09 -45.84
C PRO A 860 -47.65 12.67 -46.30
N ALA A 861 -47.52 12.41 -47.60
CA ALA A 861 -46.26 12.07 -48.23
C ALA A 861 -45.39 13.32 -48.46
N ALA A 862 -44.29 13.45 -47.72
CA ALA A 862 -43.17 14.30 -48.09
C ALA A 862 -41.86 13.66 -47.61
N GLY A 863 -41.07 13.13 -48.55
CA GLY A 863 -39.68 12.73 -48.31
C GLY A 863 -39.42 11.23 -48.10
N ILE A 864 -39.72 10.38 -49.09
CA ILE A 864 -39.18 9.02 -49.17
C ILE A 864 -38.32 8.92 -50.45
N PRO A 865 -37.03 8.58 -50.38
CA PRO A 865 -36.24 8.26 -51.57
C PRO A 865 -36.68 6.89 -52.11
N ALA A 866 -37.12 6.86 -53.36
CA ALA A 866 -37.42 5.63 -54.09
C ALA A 866 -36.12 4.92 -54.49
N ALA A 867 -35.82 3.79 -53.86
CA ALA A 867 -34.87 2.80 -54.38
C ALA A 867 -35.27 1.40 -53.88
N GLY A 868 -35.81 0.58 -54.77
CA GLY A 868 -36.16 -0.81 -54.46
C GLY A 868 -37.52 -1.29 -54.96
N ILE A 869 -37.94 -0.90 -56.17
CA ILE A 869 -39.05 -1.54 -56.87
C ILE A 869 -38.45 -2.45 -57.96
N PRO A 870 -38.58 -3.78 -57.89
CA PRO A 870 -38.37 -4.62 -59.06
C PRO A 870 -39.61 -4.52 -59.96
N ALA A 871 -39.39 -4.12 -61.21
CA ALA A 871 -40.38 -4.12 -62.29
C ALA A 871 -40.41 -5.48 -63.01
N ALA A 872 -41.58 -6.12 -63.07
CA ALA A 872 -42.07 -7.07 -64.08
C ALA A 872 -43.47 -7.54 -63.57
N GLY A 873 -44.56 -7.68 -64.32
CA GLY A 873 -44.81 -7.85 -65.75
C GLY A 873 -46.01 -8.82 -65.84
N ILE A 874 -47.19 -8.33 -66.22
CA ILE A 874 -48.47 -9.06 -66.43
C ILE A 874 -48.45 -9.73 -67.84
N PRO A 875 -49.31 -10.71 -68.29
CA PRO A 875 -50.43 -11.51 -67.69
C PRO A 875 -50.37 -13.04 -67.97
N ALA A 876 -51.29 -13.86 -67.39
CA ALA A 876 -52.04 -14.87 -68.15
C ALA A 876 -53.22 -15.52 -67.38
N ALA A 877 -54.31 -15.64 -68.11
CA ALA A 877 -55.59 -16.32 -67.89
C ALA A 877 -55.61 -17.68 -67.17
N GLY A 878 -56.73 -17.99 -66.52
CA GLY A 878 -57.19 -19.36 -66.32
C GLY A 878 -57.90 -19.66 -65.00
N ALA A 879 -59.10 -19.10 -64.77
CA ALA A 879 -60.02 -19.63 -63.76
C ALA A 879 -61.38 -19.92 -64.42
N SER A 880 -61.68 -21.21 -64.55
CA SER A 880 -62.95 -21.73 -65.05
C SER A 880 -64.01 -21.73 -63.94
N VAL A 881 -65.23 -21.51 -64.40
CA VAL A 881 -66.54 -21.35 -63.75
C VAL A 881 -67.05 -22.64 -63.09
N ALA A 882 -67.81 -22.50 -61.98
CA ALA A 882 -69.04 -23.26 -61.73
C ALA A 882 -69.85 -22.73 -60.51
N ASN A 883 -70.88 -21.91 -60.82
CA ASN A 883 -72.27 -21.90 -60.30
C ASN A 883 -72.55 -22.11 -58.79
N GLY A 884 -73.17 -21.15 -58.10
CA GLY A 884 -74.64 -20.99 -58.07
C GLY A 884 -75.08 -19.90 -57.05
N PRO A 885 -76.37 -19.50 -57.03
CA PRO A 885 -76.77 -18.09 -57.05
C PRO A 885 -77.02 -17.43 -55.68
N VAL A 886 -76.96 -16.10 -55.73
CA VAL A 886 -77.48 -15.15 -54.75
C VAL A 886 -79.01 -15.24 -54.72
N GLU A 887 -79.57 -15.41 -53.53
CA GLU A 887 -80.98 -15.16 -53.24
C GLU A 887 -81.06 -14.09 -52.14
N ASN A 888 -81.71 -12.98 -52.47
CA ASN A 888 -82.06 -11.91 -51.55
C ASN A 888 -83.19 -12.40 -50.63
N ASP A 889 -83.07 -12.16 -49.32
CA ASP A 889 -84.24 -12.09 -48.45
C ASP A 889 -84.14 -10.81 -47.56
N PRO A 890 -85.12 -9.88 -47.64
CA PRO A 890 -85.09 -8.61 -46.93
C PRO A 890 -85.87 -8.68 -45.61
N ALA A 891 -85.16 -8.84 -44.49
CA ALA A 891 -85.62 -8.50 -43.13
C ALA A 891 -84.35 -8.47 -42.24
N ALA A 892 -84.05 -7.49 -41.41
CA ALA A 892 -84.88 -6.57 -40.68
C ALA A 892 -84.09 -5.30 -40.34
N ASN A 893 -84.68 -4.14 -40.62
CA ASN A 893 -84.45 -2.96 -39.80
C ASN A 893 -85.04 -3.25 -38.41
N GLY A 894 -84.18 -3.43 -37.42
CA GLY A 894 -84.49 -3.40 -36.00
C GLY A 894 -83.42 -2.60 -35.26
N PRO A 895 -83.77 -1.76 -34.28
CA PRO A 895 -82.80 -0.91 -33.60
C PRO A 895 -81.83 -1.77 -32.78
N ALA A 896 -80.57 -1.33 -32.71
CA ALA A 896 -79.53 -1.92 -31.90
C ALA A 896 -80.03 -2.17 -30.47
N ALA A 897 -80.06 -3.45 -30.06
CA ALA A 897 -80.34 -3.83 -28.69
C ALA A 897 -79.25 -3.24 -27.79
N ALA A 898 -79.67 -2.46 -26.78
CA ALA A 898 -78.81 -1.94 -25.73
C ALA A 898 -78.04 -3.09 -25.07
N GLY A 899 -76.70 -3.00 -25.13
CA GLY A 899 -75.79 -3.98 -24.55
C GLY A 899 -76.03 -4.13 -23.04
N MET A 900 -76.20 -5.36 -22.58
CA MET A 900 -76.18 -5.65 -21.15
C MET A 900 -74.77 -5.39 -20.59
N PRO A 901 -74.64 -4.80 -19.39
CA PRO A 901 -73.34 -4.55 -18.79
C PRO A 901 -72.58 -5.86 -18.55
N LEU A 902 -71.29 -5.90 -18.91
CA LEU A 902 -70.39 -7.02 -18.68
C LEU A 902 -69.98 -7.10 -17.20
N LEU A 903 -69.89 -5.97 -16.50
CA LEU A 903 -69.66 -5.90 -15.04
C LEU A 903 -70.98 -6.07 -14.26
N ARG A 904 -71.04 -7.02 -13.31
CA ARG A 904 -72.26 -7.33 -12.53
C ARG A 904 -72.16 -6.88 -11.08
N VAL A 905 -73.21 -6.23 -10.57
CA VAL A 905 -73.35 -5.86 -9.15
C VAL A 905 -73.83 -7.07 -8.34
N ALA A 906 -73.33 -7.20 -7.11
CA ALA A 906 -73.67 -8.32 -6.23
C ALA A 906 -75.18 -8.56 -6.05
N GLY A 907 -75.65 -9.78 -6.31
CA GLY A 907 -77.03 -10.24 -6.06
C GLY A 907 -77.94 -10.46 -7.28
N THR A 908 -77.46 -10.32 -8.52
CA THR A 908 -78.26 -10.56 -9.74
C THR A 908 -77.99 -11.96 -10.31
N GLY A 909 -78.76 -12.96 -9.86
CA GLY A 909 -78.56 -14.37 -10.20
C GLY A 909 -78.42 -14.67 -11.71
N GLY A 910 -77.28 -15.22 -12.10
CA GLY A 910 -77.00 -15.69 -13.47
C GLY A 910 -75.68 -16.47 -13.57
N VAL A 911 -75.58 -17.38 -14.54
CA VAL A 911 -74.46 -18.34 -14.74
C VAL A 911 -73.08 -17.66 -14.75
N ALA A 912 -72.10 -18.33 -14.13
CA ALA A 912 -70.72 -17.89 -13.96
C ALA A 912 -69.98 -17.69 -15.30
N ARG A 913 -69.39 -16.51 -15.49
CA ARG A 913 -68.38 -16.20 -16.52
C ARG A 913 -67.03 -15.94 -15.84
N ASP A 914 -65.93 -16.04 -16.60
CA ASP A 914 -64.57 -15.79 -16.12
C ASP A 914 -64.42 -14.40 -15.47
N ARG A 915 -63.62 -14.32 -14.39
CA ARG A 915 -63.38 -13.08 -13.65
C ARG A 915 -62.44 -12.16 -14.42
N LEU A 916 -62.89 -10.93 -14.70
CA LEU A 916 -62.14 -9.89 -15.41
C LEU A 916 -60.94 -9.43 -14.57
N GLN A 917 -59.77 -9.38 -15.20
CA GLN A 917 -58.49 -9.02 -14.57
C GLN A 917 -58.17 -7.55 -14.82
N LEU A 918 -58.35 -6.71 -13.80
CA LEU A 918 -58.01 -5.28 -13.84
C LEU A 918 -56.69 -5.04 -13.11
N GLY A 919 -55.64 -4.73 -13.87
CA GLY A 919 -54.38 -4.28 -13.29
C GLY A 919 -54.46 -2.81 -12.88
N VAL A 920 -53.84 -2.46 -11.77
CA VAL A 920 -53.83 -1.07 -11.27
C VAL A 920 -52.42 -0.66 -10.86
N ILE A 921 -51.91 0.42 -11.46
CA ILE A 921 -50.63 1.05 -11.09
C ILE A 921 -50.91 2.46 -10.59
N LEU A 922 -50.71 2.70 -9.29
CA LEU A 922 -50.88 4.01 -8.66
C LEU A 922 -49.53 4.58 -8.24
N ARG A 923 -49.39 5.90 -8.32
CA ARG A 923 -48.14 6.62 -7.98
C ARG A 923 -48.29 7.27 -6.60
N GLY A 924 -47.49 6.86 -5.62
CA GLY A 924 -47.54 7.40 -4.25
C GLY A 924 -47.39 8.91 -4.13
N SER A 925 -46.58 9.53 -4.99
CA SER A 925 -46.40 11.00 -5.01
C SER A 925 -47.52 11.78 -5.71
N ALA A 926 -48.52 11.10 -6.31
CA ALA A 926 -49.66 11.78 -6.92
C ALA A 926 -50.72 12.12 -5.87
N ALA A 927 -51.28 13.33 -5.97
CA ALA A 927 -52.36 13.76 -5.09
C ALA A 927 -53.55 12.79 -5.17
N ARG A 928 -54.13 12.45 -4.02
CA ARG A 928 -55.32 11.58 -3.88
C ARG A 928 -55.12 10.12 -4.34
N ALA A 929 -53.88 9.67 -4.58
CA ALA A 929 -53.62 8.28 -4.98
C ALA A 929 -54.15 7.24 -3.98
N GLY A 930 -54.03 7.51 -2.66
CA GLY A 930 -54.59 6.64 -1.62
C GLY A 930 -56.12 6.62 -1.58
N GLU A 931 -56.78 7.76 -1.85
CA GLU A 931 -58.24 7.82 -1.99
C GLU A 931 -58.71 6.98 -3.18
N VAL A 932 -58.00 7.07 -4.31
CA VAL A 932 -58.29 6.28 -5.51
C VAL A 932 -58.11 4.79 -5.23
N ALA A 933 -57.05 4.38 -4.51
CA ALA A 933 -56.84 2.99 -4.11
C ALA A 933 -58.01 2.45 -3.27
N ALA A 934 -58.42 3.19 -2.24
CA ALA A 934 -59.54 2.81 -1.37
C ALA A 934 -60.86 2.69 -2.16
N ARG A 935 -61.11 3.63 -3.08
CA ARG A 935 -62.32 3.65 -3.90
C ARG A 935 -62.37 2.51 -4.91
N LEU A 936 -61.23 2.13 -5.49
CA LEU A 936 -61.13 0.97 -6.38
C LEU A 936 -61.48 -0.33 -5.64
N VAL A 937 -60.96 -0.52 -4.41
CA VAL A 937 -61.28 -1.68 -3.57
C VAL A 937 -62.78 -1.73 -3.26
N GLU A 938 -63.38 -0.60 -2.88
CA GLU A 938 -64.82 -0.51 -2.64
C GLU A 938 -65.64 -0.84 -3.89
N THR A 939 -65.23 -0.34 -5.05
CA THR A 939 -65.91 -0.58 -6.33
C THR A 939 -65.80 -2.05 -6.74
N ALA A 940 -64.63 -2.67 -6.59
CA ALA A 940 -64.45 -4.09 -6.87
C ALA A 940 -65.23 -5.01 -5.91
N ALA A 941 -65.35 -4.64 -4.63
CA ALA A 941 -66.17 -5.39 -3.67
C ALA A 941 -67.67 -5.39 -4.03
N ARG A 942 -68.14 -4.40 -4.79
CA ARG A 942 -69.53 -4.31 -5.30
C ARG A 942 -69.74 -5.15 -6.57
N LEU A 943 -68.68 -5.54 -7.26
CA LEU A 943 -68.73 -6.23 -8.57
C LEU A 943 -68.34 -7.72 -8.43
N GLU A 944 -69.21 -8.64 -8.84
CA GLU A 944 -68.99 -10.09 -8.62
C GLU A 944 -67.88 -10.68 -9.51
N ASN A 945 -67.62 -10.05 -10.67
CA ASN A 945 -66.76 -10.58 -11.71
C ASN A 945 -65.51 -9.72 -12.02
N LEU A 946 -65.04 -8.90 -11.06
CA LEU A 946 -63.83 -8.09 -11.20
C LEU A 946 -62.76 -8.52 -10.19
N ASP A 947 -61.55 -8.81 -10.68
CA ASP A 947 -60.37 -9.14 -9.89
C ASP A 947 -59.34 -8.01 -10.02
N LEU A 948 -58.97 -7.42 -8.89
CA LEU A 948 -58.02 -6.31 -8.83
C LEU A 948 -56.60 -6.81 -8.62
N ARG A 949 -55.70 -6.46 -9.55
CA ARG A 949 -54.27 -6.76 -9.46
C ARG A 949 -53.45 -5.49 -9.26
N PRO A 950 -53.07 -5.15 -8.01
CA PRO A 950 -52.20 -4.02 -7.76
C PRO A 950 -50.76 -4.33 -8.23
N LEU A 951 -50.23 -3.49 -9.11
CA LEU A 951 -48.90 -3.62 -9.70
C LEU A 951 -48.04 -2.40 -9.34
N ALA A 952 -46.75 -2.62 -9.11
CA ALA A 952 -45.79 -1.57 -8.78
C ALA A 952 -44.59 -1.60 -9.75
N PHE A 953 -44.28 -0.46 -10.35
CA PHE A 953 -43.12 -0.28 -11.24
C PHE A 953 -41.95 0.41 -10.55
N GLN A 954 -42.19 0.97 -9.36
CA GLN A 954 -41.16 1.54 -8.50
C GLN A 954 -41.39 1.15 -7.05
N ALA A 955 -40.52 0.27 -6.56
CA ALA A 955 -40.58 -0.26 -5.20
C ALA A 955 -40.53 0.85 -4.15
N GLY A 956 -41.38 0.73 -3.13
CA GLY A 956 -41.57 1.68 -2.04
C GLY A 956 -42.44 2.90 -2.38
N GLU A 957 -42.61 3.27 -3.65
CA GLU A 957 -43.45 4.42 -4.04
C GLU A 957 -44.85 3.98 -4.50
N ASP A 958 -44.93 2.97 -5.38
CA ASP A 958 -46.19 2.54 -5.98
C ASP A 958 -47.02 1.64 -5.04
N GLU A 959 -46.38 1.05 -4.03
CA GLU A 959 -47.05 0.30 -2.96
C GLU A 959 -47.71 1.22 -1.92
N ALA A 960 -47.21 2.45 -1.74
CA ALA A 960 -47.64 3.36 -0.69
C ALA A 960 -49.15 3.70 -0.71
N PRO A 961 -49.80 3.94 -1.88
CA PRO A 961 -51.25 4.15 -1.96
C PRO A 961 -52.09 3.01 -1.39
N TRP A 962 -51.57 1.78 -1.42
CA TRP A 962 -52.30 0.58 -1.01
C TRP A 962 -52.17 0.28 0.49
N ALA A 963 -51.30 0.98 1.21
CA ALA A 963 -50.94 0.68 2.60
C ALA A 963 -52.14 0.67 3.57
N ALA A 964 -53.17 1.48 3.32
CA ALA A 964 -54.39 1.57 4.11
C ALA A 964 -55.54 0.67 3.60
N THR A 965 -55.26 -0.21 2.62
CA THR A 965 -56.25 -1.09 1.99
C THR A 965 -55.97 -2.57 2.31
N PRO A 966 -56.95 -3.48 2.15
CA PRO A 966 -56.75 -4.92 2.30
C PRO A 966 -55.69 -5.53 1.35
N LEU A 967 -55.26 -4.79 0.33
CA LEU A 967 -54.31 -5.24 -0.69
C LEU A 967 -52.86 -4.81 -0.43
N ALA A 968 -52.53 -4.16 0.70
CA ALA A 968 -51.20 -3.65 1.02
C ALA A 968 -50.04 -4.66 0.87
N GLY A 969 -50.30 -5.95 1.14
CA GLY A 969 -49.32 -7.05 1.00
C GLY A 969 -49.42 -7.85 -0.30
N GLN A 970 -50.33 -7.48 -1.20
CA GLN A 970 -50.61 -8.19 -2.45
C GLN A 970 -50.08 -7.45 -3.70
N VAL A 971 -49.42 -6.30 -3.50
CA VAL A 971 -48.85 -5.50 -4.59
C VAL A 971 -47.67 -6.22 -5.23
N GLN A 972 -47.78 -6.55 -6.51
CA GLN A 972 -46.71 -7.20 -7.26
C GLN A 972 -45.72 -6.15 -7.78
N VAL A 973 -44.51 -6.13 -7.21
CA VAL A 973 -43.41 -5.28 -7.69
C VAL A 973 -42.76 -5.92 -8.93
N LEU A 974 -42.85 -5.24 -10.07
CA LEU A 974 -42.34 -5.67 -11.35
C LEU A 974 -41.05 -4.91 -11.67
N ALA A 975 -39.90 -5.50 -11.32
CA ALA A 975 -38.58 -4.90 -11.53
C ALA A 975 -37.93 -5.28 -12.87
N ASP A 976 -38.47 -6.29 -13.57
CA ASP A 976 -37.93 -6.78 -14.85
C ASP A 976 -38.89 -6.48 -16.01
N PRO A 977 -38.40 -5.95 -17.15
CA PRO A 977 -39.24 -5.61 -18.31
C PRO A 977 -40.02 -6.79 -18.89
N ALA A 978 -39.44 -7.99 -18.97
CA ALA A 978 -40.12 -9.15 -19.54
C ALA A 978 -41.20 -9.66 -18.58
N ALA A 979 -40.92 -9.66 -17.28
CA ALA A 979 -41.92 -9.97 -16.26
C ALA A 979 -43.07 -8.95 -16.28
N ALA A 980 -42.77 -7.66 -16.48
CA ALA A 980 -43.78 -6.62 -16.58
C ALA A 980 -44.68 -6.80 -17.81
N LEU A 981 -44.11 -7.02 -19.00
CA LEU A 981 -44.89 -7.28 -20.21
C LEU A 981 -45.77 -8.54 -20.08
N LYS A 982 -45.23 -9.62 -19.51
CA LYS A 982 -46.00 -10.85 -19.25
C LYS A 982 -47.15 -10.62 -18.26
N ALA A 983 -46.91 -9.83 -17.22
CA ALA A 983 -47.96 -9.47 -16.26
C ALA A 983 -49.07 -8.64 -16.93
N LEU A 984 -48.71 -7.71 -17.82
CA LEU A 984 -49.68 -6.88 -18.54
C LEU A 984 -50.47 -7.64 -19.61
N ASP A 985 -49.83 -8.53 -20.37
CA ASP A 985 -50.50 -9.37 -21.39
C ASP A 985 -51.57 -10.29 -20.77
N GLY A 986 -51.38 -10.69 -19.50
CA GLY A 986 -52.35 -11.47 -18.73
C GLY A 986 -53.52 -10.68 -18.14
N LEU A 987 -53.66 -9.38 -18.43
CA LEU A 987 -54.75 -8.53 -17.96
C LEU A 987 -55.79 -8.29 -19.05
N ASP A 988 -57.03 -8.01 -18.63
CA ASP A 988 -58.08 -7.55 -19.53
C ASP A 988 -58.04 -6.03 -19.72
N ILE A 989 -57.82 -5.27 -18.63
CA ILE A 989 -57.61 -3.81 -18.65
C ILE A 989 -56.49 -3.42 -17.68
N LEU A 990 -55.74 -2.36 -18.00
CA LEU A 990 -54.85 -1.66 -17.06
C LEU A 990 -55.36 -0.26 -16.72
N LEU A 991 -55.45 0.09 -15.44
CA LEU A 991 -55.58 1.48 -14.98
C LEU A 991 -54.23 1.98 -14.45
N SER A 992 -53.71 3.10 -14.98
CA SER A 992 -52.37 3.57 -14.61
C SER A 992 -52.25 5.08 -14.39
N MET A 993 -51.57 5.46 -13.31
CA MET A 993 -51.04 6.81 -13.05
C MET A 993 -49.59 7.00 -13.54
N ARG A 994 -48.98 5.97 -14.14
CA ARG A 994 -47.58 5.97 -14.61
C ARG A 994 -47.57 5.94 -16.14
N LEU A 995 -46.87 6.87 -16.78
CA LEU A 995 -46.69 6.90 -18.24
C LEU A 995 -46.20 5.56 -18.80
N HIS A 996 -45.17 4.97 -18.17
CA HIS A 996 -44.62 3.67 -18.59
C HIS A 996 -45.61 2.51 -18.40
N GLY A 997 -46.62 2.64 -17.52
CA GLY A 997 -47.71 1.68 -17.44
C GLY A 997 -48.57 1.68 -18.71
N CYS A 998 -49.04 2.87 -19.13
CA CYS A 998 -49.80 3.04 -20.38
C CYS A 998 -48.97 2.65 -21.63
N LEU A 999 -47.69 3.00 -21.65
CA LEU A 999 -46.79 2.66 -22.76
C LEU A 999 -46.61 1.14 -22.87
N LEU A 1000 -46.25 0.46 -21.78
CA LEU A 1000 -46.05 -0.99 -21.80
C LEU A 1000 -47.36 -1.74 -22.07
N ALA A 1001 -48.50 -1.24 -21.61
CA ALA A 1001 -49.81 -1.79 -21.97
C ALA A 1001 -50.08 -1.67 -23.48
N THR A 1002 -49.70 -0.54 -24.09
CA THR A 1002 -49.75 -0.38 -25.55
C THR A 1002 -48.86 -1.41 -26.26
N VAL A 1003 -47.64 -1.64 -25.76
CA VAL A 1003 -46.71 -2.66 -26.33
C VAL A 1003 -47.24 -4.09 -26.15
N ALA A 1004 -47.90 -4.39 -25.03
CA ALA A 1004 -48.52 -5.68 -24.76
C ALA A 1004 -49.86 -5.89 -25.50
N GLY A 1005 -50.46 -4.81 -26.02
CA GLY A 1005 -51.82 -4.83 -26.58
C GLY A 1005 -52.92 -4.89 -25.51
N THR A 1006 -52.61 -4.57 -24.25
CA THR A 1006 -53.56 -4.52 -23.15
C THR A 1006 -54.31 -3.18 -23.18
N PRO A 1007 -55.64 -3.15 -23.34
CA PRO A 1007 -56.42 -1.92 -23.23
C PRO A 1007 -56.18 -1.22 -21.89
N TRP A 1008 -56.02 0.11 -21.90
CA TRP A 1008 -55.67 0.84 -20.69
C TRP A 1008 -56.48 2.13 -20.48
N ILE A 1009 -56.64 2.53 -19.22
CA ILE A 1009 -57.22 3.80 -18.78
C ILE A 1009 -56.12 4.60 -18.09
N GLY A 1010 -55.77 5.75 -18.66
CA GLY A 1010 -54.77 6.64 -18.08
C GLY A 1010 -55.42 7.57 -17.06
N VAL A 1011 -54.89 7.61 -15.83
CA VAL A 1011 -55.29 8.63 -14.86
C VAL A 1011 -54.33 9.80 -14.95
N GLU A 1012 -54.82 10.94 -15.41
CA GLU A 1012 -54.01 12.12 -15.71
C GLU A 1012 -53.54 12.85 -14.44
N VAL A 1013 -52.45 12.34 -13.89
CA VAL A 1013 -51.66 13.01 -12.83
C VAL A 1013 -50.41 13.70 -13.41
N ASP A 1014 -50.13 13.46 -14.69
CA ASP A 1014 -49.01 13.97 -15.46
C ASP A 1014 -49.50 14.26 -16.90
N PRO A 1015 -49.30 15.47 -17.45
CA PRO A 1015 -49.69 15.82 -18.82
C PRO A 1015 -49.18 14.84 -19.88
N LYS A 1016 -48.07 14.14 -19.61
CA LYS A 1016 -47.47 13.16 -20.52
C LYS A 1016 -48.37 11.96 -20.80
N ILE A 1017 -49.25 11.59 -19.87
CA ILE A 1017 -50.22 10.50 -20.09
C ILE A 1017 -51.24 10.91 -21.16
N ARG A 1018 -51.73 12.14 -21.10
CA ARG A 1018 -52.61 12.72 -22.13
C ARG A 1018 -51.86 12.86 -23.45
N GLY A 1019 -50.60 13.27 -23.43
CA GLY A 1019 -49.74 13.34 -24.62
C GLY A 1019 -49.62 11.99 -25.34
N LEU A 1020 -49.28 10.93 -24.60
CA LEU A 1020 -49.23 9.57 -25.14
C LEU A 1020 -50.58 9.13 -25.70
N ALA A 1021 -51.67 9.42 -25.00
CA ALA A 1021 -53.02 9.08 -25.46
C ALA A 1021 -53.35 9.77 -26.79
N GLN A 1022 -53.02 11.05 -26.95
CA GLN A 1022 -53.20 11.78 -28.22
C GLN A 1022 -52.36 11.17 -29.35
N GLU A 1023 -51.12 10.77 -29.07
CA GLU A 1023 -50.26 10.11 -30.07
C GLU A 1023 -50.78 8.73 -30.51
N CYS A 1024 -51.51 8.04 -29.64
CA CYS A 1024 -52.16 6.75 -29.93
C CYS A 1024 -53.60 6.92 -30.47
N ASP A 1025 -54.09 8.16 -30.54
CA ASP A 1025 -55.51 8.50 -30.75
C ASP A 1025 -56.44 7.70 -29.81
N TRP A 1026 -56.10 7.72 -28.52
CA TRP A 1026 -56.67 6.89 -27.48
C TRP A 1026 -57.58 7.72 -26.54
N PRO A 1027 -58.90 7.50 -26.51
CA PRO A 1027 -59.83 8.40 -25.80
C PRO A 1027 -59.98 8.10 -24.29
N HIS A 1028 -59.33 7.04 -23.76
CA HIS A 1028 -59.55 6.57 -22.39
C HIS A 1028 -58.56 7.18 -21.38
N VAL A 1029 -58.63 8.51 -21.22
CA VAL A 1029 -57.91 9.25 -20.17
C VAL A 1029 -58.91 9.94 -19.25
N ILE A 1030 -58.72 9.82 -17.94
CA ILE A 1030 -59.59 10.37 -16.91
C ILE A 1030 -58.80 11.18 -15.88
N SER A 1031 -59.45 12.12 -15.22
CA SER A 1031 -58.89 12.85 -14.09
C SER A 1031 -58.95 12.04 -12.78
N PRO A 1032 -58.13 12.34 -11.77
CA PRO A 1032 -58.23 11.72 -10.45
C PRO A 1032 -59.61 11.86 -9.78
N ALA A 1033 -60.32 12.96 -10.06
CA ALA A 1033 -61.69 13.15 -9.55
C ALA A 1033 -62.70 12.20 -10.20
N GLU A 1034 -62.56 11.95 -11.50
CA GLU A 1034 -63.39 10.97 -12.22
C GLU A 1034 -63.06 9.53 -11.81
N ALA A 1035 -61.80 9.24 -11.45
CA ALA A 1035 -61.41 7.93 -10.93
C ALA A 1035 -62.04 7.62 -9.54
N LEU A 1036 -62.49 8.63 -8.81
CA LEU A 1036 -63.19 8.47 -7.53
C LEU A 1036 -64.71 8.28 -7.68
N ASP A 1037 -65.25 8.60 -8.84
CA ASP A 1037 -66.65 8.33 -9.19
C ASP A 1037 -66.78 6.87 -9.66
N GLY A 1038 -67.07 5.98 -8.71
CA GLY A 1038 -67.19 4.54 -8.94
C GLY A 1038 -68.14 4.17 -10.07
N ASP A 1039 -69.30 4.83 -10.18
CA ASP A 1039 -70.31 4.51 -11.21
C ASP A 1039 -69.86 4.95 -12.61
N ARG A 1040 -69.13 6.08 -12.69
CA ARG A 1040 -68.53 6.55 -13.94
C ARG A 1040 -67.34 5.69 -14.36
N LEU A 1041 -66.51 5.26 -13.41
CA LEU A 1041 -65.39 4.36 -13.65
C LEU A 1041 -65.87 2.98 -14.13
N THR A 1042 -66.90 2.41 -13.49
CA THR A 1042 -67.50 1.13 -13.91
C THR A 1042 -68.04 1.20 -15.33
N ARG A 1043 -68.74 2.27 -15.72
CA ARG A 1043 -69.19 2.47 -17.12
C ARG A 1043 -68.04 2.51 -18.10
N ARG A 1044 -66.96 3.23 -17.77
CA ARG A 1044 -65.76 3.31 -18.61
C ARG A 1044 -65.04 1.98 -18.78
N LEU A 1045 -64.98 1.17 -17.72
CA LEU A 1045 -64.44 -0.19 -17.78
C LEU A 1045 -65.31 -1.07 -18.68
N ASP A 1046 -66.64 -0.98 -18.55
CA ASP A 1046 -67.59 -1.75 -19.35
C ASP A 1046 -67.50 -1.41 -20.85
N ASP A 1047 -67.47 -0.11 -21.18
CA ASP A 1047 -67.31 0.39 -22.56
C ASP A 1047 -66.02 -0.16 -23.20
N LEU A 1048 -64.91 -0.10 -22.46
CA LEU A 1048 -63.60 -0.56 -22.94
C LEU A 1048 -63.54 -2.09 -23.06
N MET A 1049 -64.28 -2.82 -22.23
CA MET A 1049 -64.39 -4.28 -22.35
C MET A 1049 -65.21 -4.72 -23.53
N GLN A 1050 -66.28 -4.00 -23.87
CA GLN A 1050 -67.09 -4.32 -25.05
C GLN A 1050 -66.28 -4.14 -26.35
N ALA A 1051 -65.34 -3.20 -26.38
CA ALA A 1051 -64.47 -2.93 -27.53
C ALA A 1051 -63.05 -3.54 -27.40
N ARG A 1052 -62.84 -4.54 -26.53
CA ARG A 1052 -61.51 -5.04 -26.15
C ARG A 1052 -60.64 -5.50 -27.32
N ASP A 1053 -61.18 -6.31 -28.23
CA ASP A 1053 -60.40 -6.91 -29.31
C ASP A 1053 -59.99 -5.87 -30.38
N GLU A 1054 -60.89 -4.93 -30.67
CA GLU A 1054 -60.61 -3.78 -31.51
C GLU A 1054 -59.53 -2.89 -30.87
N ALA A 1055 -59.70 -2.58 -29.59
CA ALA A 1055 -58.74 -1.84 -28.78
C ALA A 1055 -57.35 -2.49 -28.76
N ARG A 1056 -57.27 -3.82 -28.56
CA ARG A 1056 -56.02 -4.58 -28.60
C ARG A 1056 -55.34 -4.49 -29.96
N THR A 1057 -56.09 -4.71 -31.04
CA THR A 1057 -55.56 -4.65 -32.42
C THR A 1057 -54.99 -3.27 -32.74
N ARG A 1058 -55.71 -2.22 -32.35
CA ARG A 1058 -55.28 -0.83 -32.50
C ARG A 1058 -53.99 -0.54 -31.74
N LEU A 1059 -53.91 -0.93 -30.46
CA LEU A 1059 -52.73 -0.68 -29.63
C LEU A 1059 -51.47 -1.39 -30.17
N LEU A 1060 -51.60 -2.64 -30.65
CA LEU A 1060 -50.50 -3.38 -31.26
C LEU A 1060 -50.01 -2.74 -32.56
N ALA A 1061 -50.93 -2.23 -33.40
CA ALA A 1061 -50.56 -1.51 -34.61
C ALA A 1061 -49.80 -0.20 -34.30
N VAL A 1062 -50.27 0.55 -33.31
CA VAL A 1062 -49.57 1.76 -32.83
C VAL A 1062 -48.20 1.42 -32.26
N ALA A 1063 -48.10 0.34 -31.47
CA ALA A 1063 -46.83 -0.10 -30.91
C ALA A 1063 -45.80 -0.46 -31.99
N GLU A 1064 -46.19 -1.16 -33.06
CA GLU A 1064 -45.29 -1.50 -34.16
C GLU A 1064 -44.87 -0.25 -34.95
N ALA A 1065 -45.78 0.66 -35.27
CA ALA A 1065 -45.44 1.92 -35.95
C ALA A 1065 -44.43 2.74 -35.13
N LYS A 1066 -44.66 2.89 -33.82
CA LYS A 1066 -43.73 3.59 -32.92
C LYS A 1066 -42.40 2.83 -32.76
N ARG A 1067 -42.42 1.50 -32.74
CA ARG A 1067 -41.18 0.68 -32.70
C ARG A 1067 -40.28 0.98 -33.90
N GLN A 1068 -40.83 1.13 -35.10
CA GLN A 1068 -40.05 1.48 -36.30
C GLN A 1068 -39.43 2.88 -36.19
N VAL A 1069 -40.17 3.87 -35.70
CA VAL A 1069 -39.65 5.22 -35.45
C VAL A 1069 -38.52 5.21 -34.41
N ALA A 1070 -38.69 4.47 -33.30
CA ALA A 1070 -37.63 4.33 -32.29
C ALA A 1070 -36.37 3.64 -32.83
N ARG A 1071 -36.53 2.64 -33.70
CA ARG A 1071 -35.39 1.96 -34.35
C ARG A 1071 -34.62 2.89 -35.28
N ALA A 1072 -35.31 3.72 -36.06
CA ALA A 1072 -34.68 4.71 -36.91
C ALA A 1072 -33.87 5.72 -36.06
N ASP A 1073 -34.46 6.23 -34.98
CA ASP A 1073 -33.80 7.17 -34.06
C ASP A 1073 -32.51 6.61 -33.45
N VAL A 1074 -32.53 5.36 -32.97
CA VAL A 1074 -31.31 4.70 -32.44
C VAL A 1074 -30.27 4.48 -33.54
N SER A 1075 -30.70 4.09 -34.74
CA SER A 1075 -29.80 3.88 -35.88
C SER A 1075 -29.10 5.18 -36.28
N ASP A 1076 -29.85 6.27 -36.43
CA ASP A 1076 -29.33 7.57 -36.84
C ASP A 1076 -28.45 8.19 -35.75
N CYS A 1077 -28.82 7.99 -34.49
CA CYS A 1077 -28.01 8.33 -33.33
C CYS A 1077 -26.63 7.64 -33.37
N LEU A 1078 -26.60 6.32 -33.54
CA LEU A 1078 -25.36 5.54 -33.53
C LEU A 1078 -24.53 5.71 -34.80
N ALA A 1079 -25.15 6.09 -35.92
CA ALA A 1079 -24.44 6.51 -37.14
C ALA A 1079 -23.56 7.76 -36.90
N ARG A 1080 -23.89 8.59 -35.90
CA ARG A 1080 -23.02 9.69 -35.46
C ARG A 1080 -21.79 9.20 -34.71
N ILE A 1081 -21.56 7.92 -34.48
CA ILE A 1081 -20.30 7.42 -33.91
C ILE A 1081 -19.39 6.98 -35.06
N PRO A 1082 -18.21 7.62 -35.25
CA PRO A 1082 -17.31 7.25 -36.34
C PRO A 1082 -16.82 5.80 -36.20
N PRO A 1083 -16.46 5.11 -37.29
CA PRO A 1083 -15.86 3.77 -37.23
C PRO A 1083 -14.46 3.82 -36.58
N PRO A 1084 -13.98 2.75 -35.91
CA PRO A 1084 -12.64 2.72 -35.31
C PRO A 1084 -11.58 3.13 -36.34
N LEU A 1085 -10.69 4.05 -35.95
CA LEU A 1085 -9.48 4.33 -36.73
C LEU A 1085 -8.68 3.02 -36.78
N ALA A 1086 -8.40 2.55 -38.00
CA ALA A 1086 -7.70 1.29 -38.26
C ALA A 1086 -6.25 1.30 -37.73
#